data_AF-A0A6J1KN12-F1
#
_entry.id   AF-A0A6J1KN12-F1
#
_cell.length_a   1.000
_cell.length_b   1.000
_cell.length_c   1.000
_cell.angle_alpha   90.00
_cell.angle_beta   90.00
_cell.angle_gamma   90.00
#
_symmetry.space_group_name_H-M   'P 1'
#
loop_
_entity.id
_entity.type
_entity.pdbx_description
1 polymer ?
#
loop_
_entity_poly.entity_id
_entity_poly.type
_entity_poly.pdbx_seq_one_letter_code
_entity_poly.pdbx_strand_id
1 'polypeptide(L)'
;MNCHFGTILWNWISEEAVEMEHELVELQKHISSQRILVQDLMTGVCHELEQWSQSNDGTDEVKDGAKIYDPQDSLSKLEDGHNMVFLENFDILLAEHKVEEALEALDAEERNSPELKTTGEISTELSSYKSAFLKRKAMLEEQLIEISEQPFVNLRELRKASSGLLRLGKGSLAHQLLLKSFGSRLQRSITTFLPSCSACPKTFSATLGKLVFSAISLATKESASIFGDDPIYTNRVVQWAECEIEFFVRLVKENAPSSETVSALRAASICIHASLNYCSLLETQGLKLSKLLLVLLRSFMEEVLELNFRRARRGILDLAEPDDNFVLSSRFASPLSPFLTSLDSLLVVSGMKFMHIVDDILEQLTSSAVFHFGGNVLNRISQLFDKYMDALRKALPGPSDDENLTELKEPTPFRVETDSEKLAILGIAFTIMDELLPDAVMTVWKWQDELVQKKESTETVVYNSGSSVELKDWKRHLQVSFDKLRDHFCRQYVLGFIYSREGKTRLDAWIYLSGDGQQDLHWGSNPHPSLPFQALFAKLQQLAIVAGDVLLGKEKIQKILLARLTETFLIWLSDDQEFWGVFEDDSVDLLPVGLQQLILDMHFTVEIARFAGYPSRQIHQIASAIIARAIRTFSDRGIDPQSALPEDEWFLETAKSAISKLLGADGSDSSEIDDDHIILHHDDDSDSDDTTSSLSTLESTESFASASMGELESPYDLTDSEN
;
A
#
# COMPACT_ATOMS: atom_id res chain seq x y z
N MET A 1 -26.68 11.12 -30.98
CA MET A 1 -25.44 10.64 -31.64
C MET A 1 -25.44 9.12 -31.92
N ASN A 2 -26.04 8.26 -31.07
CA ASN A 2 -26.04 6.81 -31.31
C ASN A 2 -26.81 6.30 -32.54
N CYS A 3 -27.88 6.97 -32.98
CA CYS A 3 -28.62 6.50 -34.17
C CYS A 3 -27.87 6.75 -35.49
N HIS A 4 -26.99 7.75 -35.55
CA HIS A 4 -26.27 8.10 -36.78
C HIS A 4 -25.10 7.14 -37.06
N PHE A 5 -24.45 6.67 -35.99
CA PHE A 5 -23.34 5.71 -36.09
C PHE A 5 -23.82 4.32 -36.53
N GLY A 6 -25.00 3.89 -36.07
CA GLY A 6 -25.61 2.63 -36.49
C GLY A 6 -25.97 2.59 -37.98
N THR A 7 -26.47 3.71 -38.53
CA THR A 7 -26.81 3.79 -39.96
C THR A 7 -25.57 3.80 -40.86
N ILE A 8 -24.49 4.45 -40.41
CA ILE A 8 -23.21 4.47 -41.16
C ILE A 8 -22.57 3.09 -41.17
N LEU A 9 -22.56 2.39 -40.03
CA LEU A 9 -22.04 1.03 -39.95
C LEU A 9 -22.85 0.04 -40.81
N TRP A 10 -24.17 0.18 -40.82
CA TRP A 10 -25.04 -0.67 -41.65
C TRP A 10 -24.84 -0.42 -43.15
N ASN A 11 -24.68 0.83 -43.58
CA ASN A 11 -24.37 1.16 -44.97
C ASN A 11 -23.01 0.60 -45.40
N TRP A 12 -22.00 0.69 -44.54
CA TRP A 12 -20.67 0.16 -44.83
C TRP A 12 -20.68 -1.37 -44.96
N ILE A 13 -21.34 -2.07 -44.02
CA ILE A 13 -21.52 -3.53 -44.10
C ILE A 13 -22.32 -3.93 -45.35
N SER A 14 -23.32 -3.12 -45.75
CA SER A 14 -24.12 -3.38 -46.95
C SER A 14 -23.30 -3.19 -48.24
N GLU A 15 -22.40 -2.21 -48.29
CA GLU A 15 -21.55 -1.94 -49.44
C GLU A 15 -20.49 -3.04 -49.59
N GLU A 16 -19.84 -3.42 -48.49
CA GLU A 16 -18.88 -4.53 -48.43
C GLU A 16 -19.52 -5.88 -48.82
N ALA A 17 -20.78 -6.10 -48.45
CA ALA A 17 -21.52 -7.30 -48.83
C ALA A 17 -21.80 -7.37 -50.34
N VAL A 18 -22.08 -6.23 -50.98
CA VAL A 18 -22.30 -6.14 -52.44
C VAL A 18 -20.97 -6.32 -53.19
N GLU A 19 -19.87 -5.78 -52.67
CA GLU A 19 -18.54 -5.98 -53.25
C GLU A 19 -18.10 -7.46 -53.18
N MET A 20 -18.31 -8.11 -52.03
CA MET A 20 -18.08 -9.57 -51.89
C MET A 20 -18.97 -10.39 -52.84
N GLU A 21 -20.21 -9.99 -53.09
CA GLU A 21 -21.08 -10.68 -54.05
C GLU A 21 -20.53 -10.60 -55.47
N HIS A 22 -19.97 -9.45 -55.85
CA HIS A 22 -19.31 -9.25 -57.13
C HIS A 22 -18.04 -10.12 -57.27
N GLU A 23 -17.20 -10.17 -56.24
CA GLU A 23 -16.03 -11.05 -56.20
C GLU A 23 -16.41 -12.53 -56.29
N LEU A 24 -17.51 -12.94 -55.66
CA LEU A 24 -18.01 -14.33 -55.71
C LEU A 24 -18.43 -14.72 -57.14
N VAL A 25 -19.07 -13.81 -57.87
CA VAL A 25 -19.42 -14.01 -59.29
C VAL A 25 -18.16 -14.12 -60.16
N GLU A 26 -17.13 -13.30 -59.90
CA GLU A 26 -15.85 -13.43 -60.60
C GLU A 26 -15.15 -14.76 -60.30
N LEU A 27 -15.17 -15.20 -59.04
CA LEU A 27 -14.65 -16.51 -58.62
C LEU A 27 -15.38 -17.65 -59.31
N GLN A 28 -16.70 -17.58 -59.40
CA GLN A 28 -17.52 -18.57 -60.12
C GLN A 28 -17.18 -18.59 -61.62
N LYS A 29 -16.91 -17.43 -62.22
CA LYS A 29 -16.45 -17.32 -63.62
C LYS A 29 -15.06 -17.94 -63.79
N HIS A 30 -14.14 -17.71 -62.87
CA HIS A 30 -12.82 -18.34 -62.87
C HIS A 30 -12.90 -19.85 -62.75
N ILE A 31 -13.70 -20.37 -61.80
CA ILE A 31 -13.93 -21.82 -61.64
C ILE A 31 -14.54 -22.43 -62.90
N SER A 32 -15.49 -21.74 -63.54
CA SER A 32 -16.10 -22.19 -64.79
C SER A 32 -15.08 -22.22 -65.94
N SER A 33 -14.21 -21.22 -66.03
CA SER A 33 -13.13 -21.19 -67.03
C SER A 33 -12.10 -22.31 -66.82
N GLN A 34 -11.73 -22.59 -65.56
CA GLN A 34 -10.85 -23.70 -65.22
C GLN A 34 -11.51 -25.05 -65.52
N ARG A 35 -12.82 -25.19 -65.29
CA ARG A 35 -13.57 -26.40 -65.65
C ARG A 35 -13.53 -26.67 -67.16
N ILE A 36 -13.67 -25.64 -67.98
CA ILE A 36 -13.56 -25.76 -69.45
C ILE A 36 -12.14 -26.18 -69.83
N LEU A 37 -11.11 -25.55 -69.26
CA LEU A 37 -9.70 -25.89 -69.48
C LEU A 37 -9.39 -27.36 -69.12
N VAL A 38 -9.90 -27.84 -67.99
CA VAL A 38 -9.75 -29.24 -67.58
C VAL A 38 -10.48 -30.17 -68.55
N GLN A 39 -11.65 -29.79 -69.05
CA GLN A 39 -12.41 -30.60 -69.99
C GLN A 39 -11.79 -30.63 -71.40
N ASP A 40 -11.19 -29.52 -71.83
CA ASP A 40 -10.41 -29.43 -73.07
C ASP A 40 -9.12 -30.26 -72.96
N LEU A 41 -8.44 -30.22 -71.81
CA LEU A 41 -7.28 -31.08 -71.54
C LEU A 41 -7.68 -32.56 -71.53
N MET A 42 -8.79 -32.91 -70.89
CA MET A 42 -9.28 -34.29 -70.84
C MET A 42 -9.66 -34.82 -72.22
N THR A 43 -10.27 -33.99 -73.07
CA THR A 43 -10.60 -34.37 -74.45
C THR A 43 -9.36 -34.41 -75.36
N GLY A 44 -8.40 -33.50 -75.18
CA GLY A 44 -7.12 -33.50 -75.90
C GLY A 44 -6.25 -34.72 -75.57
N VAL A 45 -6.10 -35.05 -74.28
CA VAL A 45 -5.30 -36.19 -73.82
C VAL A 45 -5.95 -37.53 -74.22
N CYS A 46 -7.28 -37.64 -74.18
CA CYS A 46 -7.98 -38.84 -74.68
C CYS A 46 -7.75 -39.06 -76.19
N HIS A 47 -7.73 -37.99 -76.98
CA HIS A 47 -7.48 -38.08 -78.43
C HIS A 47 -6.03 -38.47 -78.76
N GLU A 48 -5.05 -37.94 -78.02
CA GLU A 48 -3.63 -38.32 -78.19
C GLU A 48 -3.38 -39.77 -77.74
N LEU A 49 -4.00 -40.22 -76.66
CA LEU A 49 -3.88 -41.60 -76.16
C LEU A 49 -4.54 -42.63 -77.11
N GLU A 50 -5.65 -42.26 -77.75
CA GLU A 50 -6.30 -43.07 -78.80
C GLU A 50 -5.44 -43.14 -80.08
N GLN A 51 -4.70 -42.08 -80.44
CA GLN A 51 -3.74 -42.12 -81.55
C GLN A 51 -2.52 -43.00 -81.25
N TRP A 52 -2.00 -42.95 -80.03
CA TRP A 52 -0.85 -43.76 -79.63
C TRP A 52 -1.19 -45.25 -79.56
N SER A 53 -2.39 -45.60 -79.06
CA SER A 53 -2.86 -46.99 -78.99
C SER A 53 -3.13 -47.63 -80.36
N GLN A 54 -3.41 -46.85 -81.41
CA GLN A 54 -3.57 -47.33 -82.79
C GLN A 54 -2.24 -47.49 -83.55
N SER A 55 -1.13 -46.96 -83.03
CA SER A 55 0.16 -46.92 -83.73
C SER A 55 1.10 -48.10 -83.44
N ASN A 56 0.73 -49.00 -82.53
CA ASN A 56 1.66 -49.99 -81.96
C ASN A 56 1.34 -51.46 -82.30
N ASP A 57 0.64 -51.74 -83.40
CA ASP A 57 0.39 -53.10 -83.86
C ASP A 57 1.16 -53.40 -85.16
N GLY A 58 2.36 -53.98 -85.01
CA GLY A 58 3.23 -54.43 -86.10
C GLY A 58 4.64 -54.88 -85.64
N THR A 59 4.77 -56.18 -85.33
CA THR A 59 5.91 -57.16 -85.52
C THR A 59 7.30 -56.64 -85.94
N ASP A 60 8.49 -57.17 -85.57
CA ASP A 60 8.90 -58.47 -85.02
C ASP A 60 10.41 -58.45 -84.59
N GLU A 61 10.74 -59.34 -83.66
CA GLU A 61 11.93 -60.22 -83.48
C GLU A 61 13.43 -59.77 -83.52
N VAL A 62 14.07 -60.00 -82.35
CA VAL A 62 15.30 -60.80 -82.07
C VAL A 62 16.69 -60.27 -82.50
N LYS A 63 17.59 -60.11 -81.51
CA LYS A 63 18.83 -60.92 -81.40
C LYS A 63 19.57 -60.77 -80.05
N ASP A 64 19.84 -61.94 -79.49
CA ASP A 64 20.65 -62.26 -78.32
C ASP A 64 22.15 -61.92 -78.51
N GLY A 65 22.85 -61.68 -77.40
CA GLY A 65 24.26 -61.28 -77.39
C GLY A 65 24.86 -61.29 -75.98
N ALA A 66 24.97 -62.47 -75.39
CA ALA A 66 25.65 -62.73 -74.12
C ALA A 66 27.06 -62.10 -74.03
N LYS A 67 27.31 -61.32 -72.97
CA LYS A 67 28.66 -61.03 -72.45
C LYS A 67 28.65 -61.03 -70.91
N ILE A 68 29.25 -62.09 -70.38
CA ILE A 68 30.10 -62.19 -69.18
C ILE A 68 29.74 -61.23 -68.03
N TYR A 69 29.01 -61.78 -67.05
CA TYR A 69 28.67 -61.20 -65.77
C TYR A 69 29.93 -61.04 -64.89
N ASP A 70 30.28 -59.80 -64.55
CA ASP A 70 31.17 -59.50 -63.43
C ASP A 70 30.31 -59.13 -62.20
N PRO A 71 30.37 -59.87 -61.08
CA PRO A 71 29.43 -59.69 -59.96
C PRO A 71 29.52 -58.33 -59.24
N GLN A 72 30.52 -57.50 -59.52
CA GLN A 72 30.72 -56.20 -58.85
C GLN A 72 30.04 -55.00 -59.55
N ASP A 73 29.78 -55.03 -60.87
CA ASP A 73 29.16 -53.90 -61.61
C ASP A 73 27.61 -53.91 -61.54
N SER A 74 27.03 -55.00 -61.04
CA SER A 74 25.58 -55.13 -60.84
C SER A 74 25.11 -54.59 -59.47
N LEU A 75 26.01 -54.53 -58.48
CA LEU A 75 25.69 -54.04 -57.14
C LEU A 75 25.60 -52.51 -57.12
N SER A 76 26.53 -51.83 -57.80
CA SER A 76 26.58 -50.37 -57.91
C SER A 76 25.40 -49.80 -58.69
N LYS A 77 25.00 -50.41 -59.82
CA LYS A 77 23.82 -49.99 -60.60
C LYS A 77 22.49 -50.21 -59.88
N LEU A 78 22.41 -51.22 -59.01
CA LEU A 78 21.21 -51.50 -58.22
C LEU A 78 21.06 -50.52 -57.04
N GLU A 79 22.18 -50.17 -56.39
CA GLU A 79 22.23 -49.10 -55.38
C GLU A 79 21.91 -47.72 -56.00
N ASP A 80 22.46 -47.39 -57.16
CA ASP A 80 22.23 -46.10 -57.84
C ASP A 80 20.76 -45.95 -58.29
N GLY A 81 20.13 -47.05 -58.73
CA GLY A 81 18.70 -47.07 -59.08
C GLY A 81 17.77 -46.91 -57.88
N HIS A 82 18.05 -47.60 -56.77
CA HIS A 82 17.27 -47.44 -55.53
C HIS A 82 17.38 -46.02 -54.97
N ASN A 83 18.59 -45.46 -54.99
CA ASN A 83 18.88 -44.10 -54.58
C ASN A 83 18.14 -43.06 -55.43
N MET A 84 18.11 -43.22 -56.75
CA MET A 84 17.41 -42.32 -57.65
C MET A 84 15.88 -42.37 -57.45
N VAL A 85 15.31 -43.56 -57.28
CA VAL A 85 13.87 -43.76 -57.02
C VAL A 85 13.45 -43.14 -55.68
N PHE A 86 14.28 -43.27 -54.63
CA PHE A 86 14.02 -42.58 -53.36
C PHE A 86 13.97 -41.06 -53.55
N LEU A 87 14.96 -40.48 -54.23
CA LEU A 87 15.05 -39.04 -54.44
C LEU A 87 13.86 -38.49 -55.25
N GLU A 88 13.40 -39.21 -56.28
CA GLU A 88 12.21 -38.86 -57.05
C GLU A 88 10.93 -38.95 -56.21
N ASN A 89 10.75 -40.03 -55.47
CA ASN A 89 9.61 -40.19 -54.57
C ASN A 89 9.59 -39.11 -53.48
N PHE A 90 10.76 -38.72 -52.97
CA PHE A 90 10.88 -37.66 -52.00
C PHE A 90 10.52 -36.30 -52.59
N ASP A 91 10.94 -36.01 -53.83
CA ASP A 91 10.56 -34.78 -54.52
C ASP A 91 9.04 -34.72 -54.78
N ILE A 92 8.40 -35.87 -55.06
CA ILE A 92 6.93 -35.97 -55.16
C ILE A 92 6.29 -35.64 -53.81
N LEU A 93 6.79 -36.21 -52.70
CA LEU A 93 6.26 -35.93 -51.35
C LEU A 93 6.42 -34.46 -50.94
N LEU A 94 7.56 -33.84 -51.28
CA LEU A 94 7.77 -32.40 -51.08
C LEU A 94 6.81 -31.55 -51.92
N ALA A 95 6.59 -31.91 -53.17
CA ALA A 95 5.66 -31.20 -54.06
C ALA A 95 4.20 -31.33 -53.62
N GLU A 96 3.82 -32.47 -53.03
CA GLU A 96 2.50 -32.73 -52.49
C GLU A 96 2.29 -32.17 -51.06
N HIS A 97 3.30 -31.48 -50.49
CA HIS A 97 3.29 -30.96 -49.11
C HIS A 97 2.98 -32.04 -48.04
N LYS A 98 3.35 -33.29 -48.30
CA LYS A 98 3.19 -34.42 -47.36
C LYS A 98 4.37 -34.49 -46.40
N VAL A 99 4.50 -33.47 -45.57
CA VAL A 99 5.67 -33.22 -44.70
C VAL A 99 5.95 -34.36 -43.71
N GLU A 100 4.91 -34.98 -43.15
CA GLU A 100 5.07 -36.11 -42.21
C GLU A 100 5.59 -37.37 -42.90
N GLU A 101 5.04 -37.72 -44.06
CA GLU A 101 5.46 -38.87 -44.88
C GLU A 101 6.89 -38.65 -45.41
N ALA A 102 7.22 -37.42 -45.80
CA ALA A 102 8.57 -37.02 -46.18
C ALA A 102 9.56 -37.19 -45.00
N LEU A 103 9.20 -36.76 -43.78
CA LEU A 103 10.05 -36.95 -42.59
C LEU A 103 10.27 -38.43 -42.26
N GLU A 104 9.25 -39.28 -42.38
CA GLU A 104 9.37 -40.72 -42.18
C GLU A 104 10.25 -41.39 -43.24
N ALA A 105 10.07 -41.04 -44.52
CA ALA A 105 10.89 -41.52 -45.62
C ALA A 105 12.36 -41.10 -45.44
N LEU A 106 12.61 -39.85 -45.05
CA LEU A 106 13.95 -39.33 -44.76
C LEU A 106 14.64 -40.10 -43.63
N ASP A 107 13.95 -40.27 -42.49
CA ASP A 107 14.49 -40.98 -41.32
C ASP A 107 14.74 -42.47 -41.61
N ALA A 108 13.91 -43.10 -42.44
CA ALA A 108 14.09 -44.48 -42.88
C ALA A 108 15.34 -44.61 -43.74
N GLU A 109 15.55 -43.71 -44.70
CA GLU A 109 16.71 -43.73 -45.60
C GLU A 109 18.02 -43.42 -44.84
N GLU A 110 18.01 -42.45 -43.92
CA GLU A 110 19.17 -42.12 -43.06
C GLU A 110 19.55 -43.28 -42.13
N ARG A 111 18.57 -44.11 -41.73
CA ARG A 111 18.79 -45.33 -40.94
C ARG A 111 19.20 -46.54 -41.77
N ASN A 112 18.82 -46.65 -43.03
CA ASN A 112 19.06 -47.84 -43.84
C ASN A 112 20.33 -47.75 -44.69
N SER A 113 20.79 -46.55 -45.02
CA SER A 113 21.96 -46.34 -45.88
C SER A 113 23.29 -46.26 -45.07
N PRO A 114 24.31 -47.07 -45.42
CA PRO A 114 25.62 -47.00 -44.76
C PRO A 114 26.44 -45.77 -45.19
N GLU A 115 26.25 -45.24 -46.41
CA GLU A 115 26.95 -44.04 -46.93
C GLU A 115 26.61 -42.75 -46.16
N LEU A 116 25.42 -42.69 -45.55
CA LEU A 116 24.97 -41.54 -44.76
C LEU A 116 25.46 -41.60 -43.30
N LYS A 117 25.81 -42.78 -42.77
CA LYS A 117 26.18 -43.00 -41.34
C LYS A 117 27.64 -42.72 -40.99
N THR A 118 28.55 -42.57 -41.95
CA THR A 118 29.96 -42.30 -41.69
C THR A 118 30.18 -40.83 -41.32
N THR A 119 30.22 -40.55 -40.01
CA THR A 119 30.49 -39.23 -39.43
C THR A 119 31.97 -39.01 -39.08
N GLY A 120 32.87 -39.95 -39.40
CA GLY A 120 34.27 -39.88 -39.01
C GLY A 120 35.22 -40.30 -40.12
N GLU A 121 36.12 -39.37 -40.47
CA GLU A 121 37.42 -39.55 -41.13
C GLU A 121 37.46 -39.66 -42.67
N ILE A 122 37.71 -38.50 -43.28
CA ILE A 122 38.49 -38.27 -44.52
C ILE A 122 38.17 -39.23 -45.68
N SER A 123 37.01 -39.04 -46.30
CA SER A 123 36.85 -39.29 -47.74
C SER A 123 36.59 -37.96 -48.41
N THR A 124 37.54 -37.51 -49.22
CA THR A 124 37.63 -36.16 -49.81
C THR A 124 36.62 -35.88 -50.94
N GLU A 125 35.66 -36.77 -51.19
CA GLU A 125 34.53 -36.50 -52.10
C GLU A 125 33.23 -36.98 -51.43
N LEU A 126 32.32 -36.05 -51.12
CA LEU A 126 30.92 -36.41 -50.82
C LEU A 126 30.38 -37.18 -52.04
N SER A 127 29.84 -38.39 -51.85
CA SER A 127 29.13 -39.07 -52.94
C SER A 127 28.01 -38.17 -53.48
N SER A 128 27.79 -38.17 -54.80
CA SER A 128 26.74 -37.38 -55.46
C SER A 128 25.39 -37.55 -54.75
N TYR A 129 25.08 -38.79 -54.37
CA TYR A 129 23.91 -39.15 -53.60
C TYR A 129 23.82 -38.47 -52.23
N LYS A 130 24.89 -38.51 -51.41
CA LYS A 130 24.93 -37.84 -50.10
C LYS A 130 24.71 -36.33 -50.22
N SER A 131 25.24 -35.70 -51.27
CA SER A 131 25.01 -34.28 -51.55
C SER A 131 23.56 -33.97 -51.96
N ALA A 132 22.98 -34.82 -52.80
CA ALA A 132 21.59 -34.72 -53.27
C ALA A 132 20.57 -34.97 -52.14
N PHE A 133 20.90 -35.88 -51.22
CA PHE A 133 20.15 -36.16 -50.00
C PHE A 133 20.15 -34.96 -49.05
N LEU A 134 21.32 -34.39 -48.75
CA LEU A 134 21.43 -33.20 -47.90
C LEU A 134 20.69 -31.99 -48.49
N LYS A 135 20.69 -31.85 -49.83
CA LYS A 135 19.92 -30.80 -50.51
C LYS A 135 18.41 -30.96 -50.27
N ARG A 136 17.88 -32.18 -50.40
CA ARG A 136 16.46 -32.48 -50.14
C ARG A 136 16.09 -32.37 -48.67
N LYS A 137 16.98 -32.76 -47.75
CA LYS A 137 16.86 -32.50 -46.31
C LYS A 137 16.76 -31.00 -46.01
N ALA A 138 17.55 -30.17 -46.70
CA ALA A 138 17.48 -28.71 -46.59
C ALA A 138 16.19 -28.13 -47.18
N MET A 139 15.69 -28.67 -48.31
CA MET A 139 14.40 -28.26 -48.88
C MET A 139 13.22 -28.58 -47.95
N LEU A 140 13.26 -29.74 -47.28
CA LEU A 140 12.28 -30.11 -46.25
C LEU A 140 12.37 -29.17 -45.02
N GLU A 141 13.59 -28.83 -44.59
CA GLU A 141 13.83 -27.84 -43.53
C GLU A 141 13.20 -26.48 -43.91
N GLU A 142 13.41 -26.02 -45.14
CA GLU A 142 12.86 -24.75 -45.65
C GLU A 142 11.32 -24.77 -45.68
N GLN A 143 10.70 -25.85 -46.16
CA GLN A 143 9.24 -26.01 -46.12
C GLN A 143 8.68 -25.99 -44.69
N LEU A 144 9.36 -26.64 -43.74
CA LEU A 144 8.96 -26.64 -42.32
C LEU A 144 9.07 -25.25 -41.69
N ILE A 145 10.13 -24.49 -42.03
CA ILE A 145 10.29 -23.09 -41.61
C ILE A 145 9.15 -22.26 -42.20
N GLU A 146 8.88 -22.38 -43.50
CA GLU A 146 7.81 -21.65 -44.19
C GLU A 146 6.45 -21.90 -43.53
N ILE A 147 6.12 -23.17 -43.23
CA ILE A 147 4.90 -23.54 -42.51
C ILE A 147 4.86 -22.87 -41.14
N SER A 148 5.97 -22.83 -40.39
CA SER A 148 5.99 -22.22 -39.05
C SER A 148 5.89 -20.69 -39.05
N GLU A 149 6.30 -20.03 -40.13
CA GLU A 149 6.30 -18.57 -40.24
C GLU A 149 4.98 -17.98 -40.74
N GLN A 150 4.05 -18.80 -41.23
CA GLN A 150 2.78 -18.27 -41.73
C GLN A 150 1.98 -17.55 -40.62
N PRO A 151 1.27 -16.46 -40.91
CA PRO A 151 0.58 -15.66 -39.90
C PRO A 151 -0.62 -16.37 -39.23
N PHE A 152 -1.21 -17.40 -39.88
CA PHE A 152 -2.44 -18.08 -39.44
C PHE A 152 -2.31 -19.59 -39.32
N VAL A 153 -1.10 -20.09 -39.06
CA VAL A 153 -0.86 -21.53 -38.84
C VAL A 153 -1.74 -22.02 -37.71
N ASN A 154 -2.33 -23.22 -37.84
CA ASN A 154 -3.03 -23.86 -36.74
C ASN A 154 -2.02 -24.35 -35.69
N LEU A 155 -2.34 -24.30 -34.39
CA LEU A 155 -1.47 -24.84 -33.33
C LEU A 155 -1.03 -26.29 -33.59
N ARG A 156 -1.91 -27.11 -34.19
CA ARG A 156 -1.57 -28.49 -34.57
C ARG A 156 -0.47 -28.56 -35.64
N GLU A 157 -0.58 -27.75 -36.69
CA GLU A 157 0.39 -27.73 -37.79
C GLU A 157 1.73 -27.13 -37.34
N LEU A 158 1.67 -26.10 -36.50
CA LEU A 158 2.86 -25.53 -35.86
C LEU A 158 3.59 -26.57 -34.99
N ARG A 159 2.85 -27.40 -34.24
CA ARG A 159 3.41 -28.48 -33.42
C ARG A 159 4.11 -29.52 -34.29
N LYS A 160 3.46 -29.99 -35.36
CA LYS A 160 4.05 -30.92 -36.32
C LYS A 160 5.32 -30.34 -36.93
N ALA A 161 5.25 -29.12 -37.45
CA ALA A 161 6.40 -28.46 -38.05
C ALA A 161 7.58 -28.31 -37.07
N SER A 162 7.31 -27.93 -35.82
CA SER A 162 8.33 -27.81 -34.77
C SER A 162 8.93 -29.17 -34.40
N SER A 163 8.11 -30.23 -34.32
CA SER A 163 8.59 -31.60 -34.06
C SER A 163 9.41 -32.17 -35.23
N GLY A 164 9.05 -31.82 -36.47
CA GLY A 164 9.80 -32.14 -37.67
C GLY A 164 11.18 -31.50 -37.67
N LEU A 165 11.26 -30.20 -37.38
CA LEU A 165 12.54 -29.50 -37.24
C LEU A 165 13.40 -30.06 -36.09
N LEU A 166 12.77 -30.49 -34.98
CA LEU A 166 13.49 -31.16 -33.90
C LEU A 166 14.09 -32.50 -34.36
N ARG A 167 13.34 -33.32 -35.12
CA ARG A 167 13.83 -34.58 -35.73
C ARG A 167 14.99 -34.35 -36.70
N LEU A 168 14.96 -33.25 -37.45
CA LEU A 168 16.05 -32.83 -38.34
C LEU A 168 17.31 -32.33 -37.61
N GLY A 169 17.31 -32.29 -36.27
CA GLY A 169 18.43 -31.80 -35.45
C GLY A 169 18.47 -30.28 -35.29
N LYS A 170 17.41 -29.56 -35.71
CA LYS A 170 17.30 -28.09 -35.65
C LYS A 170 16.44 -27.63 -34.46
N GLY A 171 16.63 -28.25 -33.29
CA GLY A 171 15.81 -27.98 -32.09
C GLY A 171 15.83 -26.52 -31.62
N SER A 172 16.99 -25.85 -31.66
CA SER A 172 17.11 -24.42 -31.29
C SER A 172 16.32 -23.49 -32.21
N LEU A 173 16.35 -23.77 -33.53
CA LEU A 173 15.58 -23.03 -34.53
C LEU A 173 14.08 -23.30 -34.38
N ALA A 174 13.71 -24.58 -34.20
CA ALA A 174 12.32 -24.99 -33.97
C ALA A 174 11.72 -24.28 -32.74
N HIS A 175 12.45 -24.24 -31.63
CA HIS A 175 12.01 -23.58 -30.41
C HIS A 175 11.88 -22.07 -30.59
N GLN A 176 12.80 -21.44 -31.31
CA GLN A 176 12.73 -20.01 -31.62
C GLN A 176 11.52 -19.67 -32.50
N LEU A 177 11.24 -20.46 -33.53
CA LEU A 177 10.08 -20.28 -34.41
C LEU A 177 8.75 -20.50 -33.66
N LEU A 178 8.70 -21.50 -32.78
CA LEU A 178 7.57 -21.73 -31.90
C LEU A 178 7.26 -20.48 -31.06
N LEU A 179 8.23 -19.95 -30.32
CA LEU A 179 8.04 -18.76 -29.49
C LEU A 179 7.68 -17.51 -30.32
N LYS A 180 8.33 -17.31 -31.48
CA LYS A 180 8.02 -16.22 -32.41
C LYS A 180 6.55 -16.27 -32.88
N SER A 181 6.03 -17.46 -33.15
CA SER A 181 4.63 -17.65 -33.56
C SER A 181 3.63 -17.38 -32.41
N PHE A 182 3.97 -17.74 -31.17
CA PHE A 182 3.16 -17.41 -30.01
C PHE A 182 3.15 -15.90 -29.74
N GLY A 183 4.32 -15.24 -29.83
CA GLY A 183 4.44 -13.79 -29.72
C GLY A 183 3.63 -13.05 -30.78
N SER A 184 3.71 -13.46 -32.06
CA SER A 184 2.94 -12.82 -33.14
C SER A 184 1.43 -12.99 -32.98
N ARG A 185 0.97 -14.16 -32.55
CA ARG A 185 -0.45 -14.41 -32.22
C ARG A 185 -0.92 -13.56 -31.05
N LEU A 186 -0.12 -13.49 -29.98
CA LEU A 186 -0.43 -12.67 -28.81
C LEU A 186 -0.51 -11.19 -29.19
N GLN A 187 0.48 -10.68 -29.92
CA GLN A 187 0.51 -9.29 -30.38
C GLN A 187 -0.74 -8.96 -31.22
N ARG A 188 -1.16 -9.84 -32.13
CA ARG A 188 -2.39 -9.65 -32.90
C ARG A 188 -3.62 -9.58 -32.00
N SER A 189 -3.74 -10.51 -31.05
CA SER A 189 -4.84 -10.51 -30.09
C SER A 189 -4.89 -9.23 -29.26
N ILE A 190 -3.72 -8.71 -28.85
CA ILE A 190 -3.61 -7.45 -28.10
C ILE A 190 -4.01 -6.27 -28.98
N THR A 191 -3.54 -6.21 -30.23
CA THR A 191 -3.91 -5.14 -31.18
C THR A 191 -5.42 -5.11 -31.45
N THR A 192 -6.09 -6.27 -31.53
CA THR A 192 -7.54 -6.35 -31.66
C THR A 192 -8.27 -5.92 -30.36
N PHE A 193 -7.67 -6.17 -29.20
CA PHE A 193 -8.26 -5.84 -27.91
C PHE A 193 -8.08 -4.35 -27.52
N LEU A 194 -6.95 -3.74 -27.87
CA LEU A 194 -6.57 -2.36 -27.50
C LEU A 194 -7.65 -1.28 -27.78
N PRO A 195 -8.35 -1.28 -28.92
CA PRO A 195 -9.43 -0.32 -29.16
C PRO A 195 -10.61 -0.40 -28.18
N SER A 196 -10.84 -1.58 -27.57
CA SER A 196 -11.94 -1.81 -26.63
C SER A 196 -11.65 -1.32 -25.21
N CYS A 197 -10.45 -0.80 -24.95
CA CYS A 197 -9.98 -0.46 -23.60
C CYS A 197 -10.69 0.77 -23.01
N SER A 198 -11.12 1.70 -23.87
CA SER A 198 -11.85 2.91 -23.47
C SER A 198 -13.22 2.62 -22.84
N ALA A 199 -13.82 1.48 -23.15
CA ALA A 199 -15.15 1.12 -22.65
C ALA A 199 -15.15 0.69 -21.18
N CYS A 200 -14.06 0.08 -20.69
CA CYS A 200 -13.97 -0.50 -19.34
C CYS A 200 -12.56 -0.34 -18.73
N PRO A 201 -12.11 0.89 -18.41
CA PRO A 201 -10.74 1.14 -17.95
C PRO A 201 -10.39 0.46 -16.62
N LYS A 202 -11.38 0.20 -15.76
CA LYS A 202 -11.18 -0.46 -14.46
C LYS A 202 -10.79 -1.95 -14.56
N THR A 203 -11.24 -2.65 -15.61
CA THR A 203 -11.04 -4.11 -15.78
C THR A 203 -10.13 -4.45 -16.96
N PHE A 204 -9.71 -3.44 -17.73
CA PHE A 204 -8.78 -3.56 -18.84
C PHE A 204 -7.52 -4.35 -18.46
N SER A 205 -6.85 -3.96 -17.36
CA SER A 205 -5.59 -4.57 -16.92
C SER A 205 -5.72 -6.06 -16.61
N ALA A 206 -6.82 -6.48 -15.98
CA ALA A 206 -7.11 -7.88 -15.70
C ALA A 206 -7.38 -8.69 -16.99
N THR A 207 -8.10 -8.10 -17.95
CA THR A 207 -8.42 -8.76 -19.21
C THR A 207 -7.18 -8.91 -20.09
N LEU A 208 -6.35 -7.87 -20.18
CA LEU A 208 -5.05 -7.93 -20.85
C LEU A 208 -4.14 -8.97 -20.18
N GLY A 209 -4.11 -8.99 -18.85
CA GLY A 209 -3.38 -10.00 -18.08
C GLY A 209 -3.84 -11.41 -18.46
N LYS A 210 -5.16 -11.67 -18.51
CA LYS A 210 -5.69 -12.97 -18.94
C LYS A 210 -5.15 -13.40 -20.30
N LEU A 211 -5.09 -12.51 -21.29
CA LEU A 211 -4.55 -12.80 -22.62
C LEU A 211 -3.07 -13.18 -22.56
N VAL A 212 -2.25 -12.33 -21.94
CA VAL A 212 -0.79 -12.53 -21.85
C VAL A 212 -0.44 -13.79 -21.06
N PHE A 213 -0.97 -13.92 -19.85
CA PHE A 213 -0.64 -15.05 -18.97
C PHE A 213 -1.18 -16.39 -19.51
N SER A 214 -2.32 -16.40 -20.21
CA SER A 214 -2.81 -17.62 -20.87
C SER A 214 -1.97 -18.02 -22.08
N ALA A 215 -1.47 -17.05 -22.85
CA ALA A 215 -0.54 -17.30 -23.94
C ALA A 215 0.79 -17.86 -23.41
N ILE A 216 1.32 -17.31 -22.32
CA ILE A 216 2.53 -17.82 -21.65
C ILE A 216 2.32 -19.26 -21.18
N SER A 217 1.21 -19.52 -20.48
CA SER A 217 0.82 -20.87 -20.02
C SER A 217 0.75 -21.87 -21.18
N LEU A 218 0.12 -21.48 -22.29
CA LEU A 218 0.00 -22.34 -23.47
C LEU A 218 1.36 -22.62 -24.13
N ALA A 219 2.16 -21.58 -24.36
CA ALA A 219 3.48 -21.72 -24.96
C ALA A 219 4.41 -22.61 -24.12
N THR A 220 4.32 -22.50 -22.79
CA THR A 220 5.10 -23.32 -21.85
C THR A 220 4.72 -24.78 -21.94
N LYS A 221 3.42 -25.10 -21.94
CA LYS A 221 2.92 -26.48 -22.08
C LYS A 221 3.29 -27.09 -23.43
N GLU A 222 3.16 -26.32 -24.50
CA GLU A 222 3.47 -26.79 -25.85
C GLU A 222 4.98 -27.03 -26.02
N SER A 223 5.81 -26.11 -25.53
CA SER A 223 7.27 -26.28 -25.54
C SER A 223 7.69 -27.52 -24.74
N ALA A 224 7.19 -27.69 -23.51
CA ALA A 224 7.47 -28.88 -22.71
C ALA A 224 7.03 -30.18 -23.41
N SER A 225 5.92 -30.16 -24.14
CA SER A 225 5.44 -31.35 -24.87
C SER A 225 6.30 -31.73 -26.09
N ILE A 226 6.93 -30.75 -26.75
CA ILE A 226 7.71 -30.96 -27.98
C ILE A 226 9.18 -31.21 -27.64
N PHE A 227 9.75 -30.43 -26.72
CA PHE A 227 11.18 -30.39 -26.42
C PHE A 227 11.56 -31.09 -25.10
N GLY A 228 10.58 -31.48 -24.29
CA GLY A 228 10.80 -32.06 -22.96
C GLY A 228 11.36 -31.05 -21.95
N ASP A 229 11.87 -31.56 -20.82
CA ASP A 229 12.43 -30.76 -19.73
C ASP A 229 13.92 -30.42 -19.93
N ASP A 230 14.32 -30.05 -21.15
CA ASP A 230 15.69 -29.61 -21.42
C ASP A 230 15.90 -28.17 -20.87
N PRO A 231 16.88 -27.96 -19.97
CA PRO A 231 17.12 -26.66 -19.35
C PRO A 231 17.41 -25.52 -20.35
N ILE A 232 17.92 -25.83 -21.55
CA ILE A 232 18.22 -24.82 -22.58
C ILE A 232 16.91 -24.22 -23.12
N TYR A 233 15.93 -25.07 -23.41
CA TYR A 233 14.63 -24.64 -23.95
C TYR A 233 13.78 -24.01 -22.85
N THR A 234 13.74 -24.61 -21.66
CA THR A 234 12.96 -24.04 -20.54
C THR A 234 13.44 -22.65 -20.14
N ASN A 235 14.76 -22.41 -20.08
CA ASN A 235 15.31 -21.07 -19.78
C ASN A 235 14.89 -20.05 -20.85
N ARG A 236 14.87 -20.45 -22.12
CA ARG A 236 14.44 -19.57 -23.20
C ARG A 236 12.93 -19.27 -23.17
N VAL A 237 12.09 -20.21 -22.70
CA VAL A 237 10.68 -19.95 -22.41
C VAL A 237 10.54 -18.96 -21.25
N VAL A 238 11.33 -19.10 -20.19
CA VAL A 238 11.35 -18.16 -19.06
C VAL A 238 11.68 -16.75 -19.56
N GLN A 239 12.80 -16.57 -20.28
CA GLN A 239 13.20 -15.26 -20.82
C GLN A 239 12.12 -14.64 -21.72
N TRP A 240 11.50 -15.45 -22.58
CA TRP A 240 10.39 -14.96 -23.40
C TRP A 240 9.19 -14.52 -22.54
N ALA A 241 8.81 -15.31 -21.52
CA ALA A 241 7.74 -14.94 -20.60
C ALA A 241 8.06 -13.66 -19.80
N GLU A 242 9.31 -13.45 -19.41
CA GLU A 242 9.76 -12.21 -18.77
C GLU A 242 9.56 -11.01 -19.70
N CYS A 243 9.98 -11.11 -20.97
CA CYS A 243 9.75 -10.06 -21.97
C CYS A 243 8.26 -9.76 -22.20
N GLU A 244 7.41 -10.79 -22.26
CA GLU A 244 5.96 -10.60 -22.42
C GLU A 244 5.31 -9.95 -21.18
N ILE A 245 5.80 -10.25 -19.96
CA ILE A 245 5.36 -9.58 -18.73
C ILE A 245 5.80 -8.12 -18.70
N GLU A 246 7.03 -7.81 -19.11
CA GLU A 246 7.50 -6.42 -19.24
C GLU A 246 6.65 -5.64 -20.24
N PHE A 247 6.37 -6.25 -21.40
CA PHE A 247 5.49 -5.69 -22.42
C PHE A 247 4.07 -5.45 -21.88
N PHE A 248 3.52 -6.40 -21.13
CA PHE A 248 2.25 -6.27 -20.44
C PHE A 248 2.22 -5.08 -19.48
N VAL A 249 3.19 -4.97 -18.58
CA VAL A 249 3.22 -3.87 -17.59
C VAL A 249 3.34 -2.51 -18.29
N ARG A 250 4.15 -2.43 -19.35
CA ARG A 250 4.27 -1.20 -20.16
C ARG A 250 2.93 -0.82 -20.80
N LEU A 251 2.22 -1.77 -21.39
CA LEU A 251 0.90 -1.52 -21.98
C LEU A 251 -0.15 -1.10 -20.93
N VAL A 252 -0.13 -1.71 -19.76
CA VAL A 252 -1.01 -1.32 -18.65
C VAL A 252 -0.77 0.14 -18.27
N LYS A 253 0.50 0.56 -18.15
CA LYS A 253 0.86 1.95 -17.83
C LYS A 253 0.41 2.92 -18.91
N GLU A 254 0.66 2.61 -20.18
CA GLU A 254 0.33 3.49 -21.32
C GLU A 254 -1.18 3.69 -21.51
N ASN A 255 -1.99 2.70 -21.13
CA ASN A 255 -3.45 2.70 -21.35
C ASN A 255 -4.26 2.76 -20.05
N ALA A 256 -3.61 3.03 -18.92
CA ALA A 256 -4.29 3.21 -17.64
C ALA A 256 -5.16 4.47 -17.67
N PRO A 257 -6.26 4.51 -16.88
CA PRO A 257 -6.97 5.77 -16.64
C PRO A 257 -6.01 6.80 -16.00
N SER A 258 -6.29 8.09 -16.20
CA SER A 258 -5.49 9.16 -15.59
C SER A 258 -5.25 8.89 -14.11
N SER A 259 -3.98 8.87 -13.73
CA SER A 259 -3.51 8.50 -12.38
C SER A 259 -4.05 9.41 -11.28
N GLU A 260 -4.60 10.58 -11.63
CA GLU A 260 -5.28 11.49 -10.70
C GLU A 260 -6.72 11.06 -10.37
N THR A 261 -7.24 9.99 -10.96
CA THR A 261 -8.61 9.50 -10.71
C THR A 261 -8.66 8.39 -9.66
N VAL A 262 -9.77 8.33 -8.91
CA VAL A 262 -10.10 7.21 -7.99
C VAL A 262 -10.04 5.87 -8.74
N SER A 263 -10.54 5.86 -9.97
CA SER A 263 -10.54 4.68 -10.83
C SER A 263 -9.15 4.14 -11.16
N ALA A 264 -8.11 4.96 -11.13
CA ALA A 264 -6.75 4.51 -11.39
C ALA A 264 -6.21 3.64 -10.27
N LEU A 265 -6.47 4.00 -9.00
CA LEU A 265 -6.10 3.17 -7.86
C LEU A 265 -6.81 1.81 -7.93
N ARG A 266 -8.09 1.80 -8.31
CA ARG A 266 -8.84 0.55 -8.51
C ARG A 266 -8.27 -0.30 -9.62
N ALA A 267 -7.98 0.29 -10.78
CA ALA A 267 -7.42 -0.41 -11.93
C ALA A 267 -6.03 -1.00 -11.64
N ALA A 268 -5.19 -0.27 -10.91
CA ALA A 268 -3.88 -0.75 -10.45
C ALA A 268 -4.01 -1.89 -9.45
N SER A 269 -4.92 -1.75 -8.48
CA SER A 269 -5.18 -2.79 -7.47
C SER A 269 -5.73 -4.08 -8.08
N ILE A 270 -6.63 -3.97 -9.06
CA ILE A 270 -7.16 -5.10 -9.84
C ILE A 270 -6.04 -5.73 -10.69
N CYS A 271 -5.18 -4.92 -11.31
CA CYS A 271 -4.05 -5.40 -12.10
C CYS A 271 -3.11 -6.28 -11.25
N ILE A 272 -2.71 -5.79 -10.08
CA ILE A 272 -1.85 -6.53 -9.14
C ILE A 272 -2.51 -7.85 -8.74
N HIS A 273 -3.78 -7.80 -8.29
CA HIS A 273 -4.49 -8.99 -7.85
C HIS A 273 -4.64 -10.04 -8.95
N ALA A 274 -5.13 -9.64 -10.12
CA ALA A 274 -5.34 -10.56 -11.25
C ALA A 274 -4.02 -11.15 -11.74
N SER A 275 -2.99 -10.33 -11.90
CA SER A 275 -1.69 -10.78 -12.40
C SER A 275 -0.98 -11.72 -11.43
N LEU A 276 -1.08 -11.47 -10.11
CA LEU A 276 -0.55 -12.40 -9.10
C LEU A 276 -1.31 -13.73 -9.08
N ASN A 277 -2.63 -13.71 -9.23
CA ASN A 277 -3.41 -14.95 -9.38
C ASN A 277 -2.95 -15.74 -10.63
N TYR A 278 -2.68 -15.06 -11.74
CA TYR A 278 -2.15 -15.72 -12.93
C TYR A 278 -0.71 -16.24 -12.73
N CYS A 279 0.16 -15.50 -12.03
CA CYS A 279 1.47 -16.00 -11.62
C CYS A 279 1.35 -17.29 -10.79
N SER A 280 0.43 -17.34 -9.82
CA SER A 280 0.23 -18.56 -9.01
C SER A 280 -0.19 -19.77 -9.85
N LEU A 281 -0.95 -19.55 -10.94
CA LEU A 281 -1.30 -20.61 -11.88
C LEU A 281 -0.09 -21.04 -12.73
N LEU A 282 0.77 -20.11 -13.13
CA LEU A 282 2.01 -20.41 -13.85
C LEU A 282 3.05 -21.12 -12.98
N GLU A 283 3.06 -20.84 -11.67
CA GLU A 283 3.94 -21.51 -10.71
C GLU A 283 3.69 -23.02 -10.65
N THR A 284 2.44 -23.48 -10.88
CA THR A 284 2.11 -24.91 -11.02
C THR A 284 2.77 -25.58 -12.23
N GLN A 285 3.24 -24.79 -13.20
CA GLN A 285 3.95 -25.23 -14.41
C GLN A 285 5.46 -25.00 -14.31
N GLY A 286 5.97 -24.65 -13.13
CA GLY A 286 7.40 -24.42 -12.90
C GLY A 286 7.88 -22.98 -13.18
N LEU A 287 6.99 -22.06 -13.58
CA LEU A 287 7.33 -20.66 -13.87
C LEU A 287 7.08 -19.73 -12.68
N LYS A 288 8.15 -19.32 -11.99
CA LYS A 288 8.08 -18.42 -10.83
C LYS A 288 8.30 -16.95 -11.21
N LEU A 289 7.22 -16.27 -11.63
CA LEU A 289 7.28 -14.90 -12.17
C LEU A 289 6.70 -13.82 -11.22
N SER A 290 6.18 -14.22 -10.05
CA SER A 290 5.55 -13.33 -9.07
C SER A 290 6.47 -12.20 -8.59
N LYS A 291 7.74 -12.50 -8.27
CA LYS A 291 8.73 -11.49 -7.83
C LYS A 291 9.03 -10.45 -8.91
N LEU A 292 9.25 -10.89 -10.15
CA LEU A 292 9.51 -9.99 -11.27
C LEU A 292 8.32 -9.05 -11.49
N LEU A 293 7.12 -9.59 -11.52
CA LEU A 293 5.89 -8.83 -11.68
C LEU A 293 5.74 -7.74 -10.60
N LEU A 294 6.01 -8.07 -9.34
CA LEU A 294 5.94 -7.09 -8.24
C LEU A 294 6.95 -5.95 -8.39
N VAL A 295 8.18 -6.26 -8.85
CA VAL A 295 9.21 -5.24 -9.11
C VAL A 295 8.76 -4.29 -10.22
N LEU A 296 8.21 -4.82 -11.32
CA LEU A 296 7.75 -4.02 -12.46
C LEU A 296 6.53 -3.15 -12.10
N LEU A 297 5.56 -3.71 -11.35
CA LEU A 297 4.33 -3.03 -10.95
C LEU A 297 4.54 -2.04 -9.80
N ARG A 298 5.63 -2.13 -9.02
CA ARG A 298 5.90 -1.21 -7.90
C ARG A 298 5.87 0.25 -8.33
N SER A 299 6.62 0.58 -9.38
CA SER A 299 6.68 1.95 -9.92
C SER A 299 5.31 2.46 -10.37
N PHE A 300 4.49 1.60 -10.98
CA PHE A 300 3.12 1.94 -11.38
C PHE A 300 2.24 2.25 -10.17
N MET A 301 2.27 1.37 -9.16
CA MET A 301 1.45 1.55 -7.96
C MET A 301 1.85 2.80 -7.17
N GLU A 302 3.14 3.06 -7.02
CA GLU A 302 3.66 4.23 -6.31
C GLU A 302 3.26 5.54 -7.00
N GLU A 303 3.32 5.61 -8.33
CA GLU A 303 2.86 6.76 -9.11
C GLU A 303 1.36 7.02 -8.93
N VAL A 304 0.54 5.96 -9.03
CA VAL A 304 -0.91 6.04 -8.86
C VAL A 304 -1.28 6.46 -7.43
N LEU A 305 -0.58 5.93 -6.42
CA LEU A 305 -0.77 6.33 -5.02
C LEU A 305 -0.39 7.79 -4.77
N GLU A 306 0.72 8.25 -5.34
CA GLU A 306 1.18 9.64 -5.20
C GLU A 306 0.18 10.63 -5.82
N LEU A 307 -0.34 10.34 -7.02
CA LEU A 307 -1.30 11.21 -7.68
C LEU A 307 -2.69 11.17 -7.03
N ASN A 308 -3.12 10.00 -6.54
CA ASN A 308 -4.32 9.91 -5.71
C ASN A 308 -4.18 10.64 -4.38
N PHE A 309 -3.00 10.60 -3.74
CA PHE A 309 -2.69 11.37 -2.55
C PHE A 309 -2.76 12.87 -2.83
N ARG A 310 -2.23 13.37 -3.95
CA ARG A 310 -2.34 14.79 -4.33
C ARG A 310 -3.79 15.23 -4.55
N ARG A 311 -4.62 14.37 -5.16
CA ARG A 311 -6.07 14.61 -5.28
C ARG A 311 -6.72 14.68 -3.90
N ALA A 312 -6.51 13.68 -3.06
CA ALA A 312 -7.05 13.61 -1.70
C ALA A 312 -6.64 14.82 -0.85
N ARG A 313 -5.36 15.22 -0.94
CA ARG A 313 -4.83 16.40 -0.27
C ARG A 313 -5.50 17.70 -0.74
N ARG A 314 -5.78 17.86 -2.03
CA ARG A 314 -6.56 19.00 -2.54
C ARG A 314 -7.95 19.03 -1.90
N GLY A 315 -8.64 17.89 -1.84
CA GLY A 315 -9.94 17.78 -1.15
C GLY A 315 -9.90 18.14 0.35
N ILE A 316 -8.77 17.91 1.03
CA ILE A 316 -8.56 18.35 2.43
C ILE A 316 -8.31 19.87 2.52
N LEU A 317 -7.71 20.48 1.51
CA LEU A 317 -7.49 21.93 1.49
C LEU A 317 -8.77 22.70 1.10
N ASP A 318 -9.60 22.12 0.23
CA ASP A 318 -10.88 22.66 -0.23
C ASP A 318 -12.05 22.41 0.74
N LEU A 319 -11.76 22.06 2.00
CA LEU A 319 -12.78 21.82 3.04
C LEU A 319 -13.70 23.03 3.29
N ALA A 320 -13.31 24.22 2.81
CA ALA A 320 -13.98 25.51 2.94
C ALA A 320 -15.24 25.69 2.08
N GLU A 321 -15.38 24.98 0.95
CA GLU A 321 -16.55 25.13 0.08
C GLU A 321 -17.59 24.02 0.39
N PRO A 322 -18.85 24.39 0.70
CA PRO A 322 -19.93 23.43 0.82
C PRO A 322 -20.26 22.91 -0.58
N ASP A 323 -19.85 21.69 -0.88
CA ASP A 323 -20.20 21.03 -2.12
C ASP A 323 -21.61 20.43 -1.95
N ASP A 324 -22.60 20.98 -2.65
CA ASP A 324 -24.04 20.62 -2.54
C ASP A 324 -24.34 19.14 -2.84
N ASN A 325 -23.36 18.38 -3.35
CA ASN A 325 -23.46 16.96 -3.69
C ASN A 325 -22.86 15.98 -2.66
N PHE A 326 -22.40 16.45 -1.50
CA PHE A 326 -21.75 15.59 -0.51
C PHE A 326 -22.77 14.78 0.32
N VAL A 327 -22.96 13.51 -0.04
CA VAL A 327 -23.82 12.58 0.73
C VAL A 327 -23.05 12.06 1.94
N LEU A 328 -23.40 12.55 3.13
CA LEU A 328 -22.82 12.11 4.39
C LEU A 328 -23.09 10.62 4.65
N SER A 329 -22.03 9.83 4.79
CA SER A 329 -22.16 8.44 5.23
C SER A 329 -22.58 8.40 6.71
N SER A 330 -23.70 7.72 6.98
CA SER A 330 -24.24 7.50 8.33
C SER A 330 -23.23 6.86 9.28
N ARG A 331 -22.26 6.10 8.75
CA ARG A 331 -21.19 5.43 9.52
C ARG A 331 -20.33 6.40 10.34
N PHE A 332 -20.08 7.60 9.82
CA PHE A 332 -19.23 8.61 10.48
C PHE A 332 -20.01 9.62 11.32
N ALA A 333 -21.32 9.72 11.06
CA ALA A 333 -22.18 10.66 11.76
C ALA A 333 -22.37 10.29 13.23
N SER A 334 -22.50 9.00 13.57
CA SER A 334 -22.75 8.57 14.95
C SER A 334 -21.60 8.92 15.92
N PRO A 335 -20.32 8.57 15.65
CA PRO A 335 -19.22 8.88 16.58
C PRO A 335 -18.87 10.36 16.69
N LEU A 336 -19.25 11.17 15.68
CA LEU A 336 -19.03 12.62 15.66
C LEU A 336 -20.27 13.42 16.09
N SER A 337 -21.43 12.78 16.27
CA SER A 337 -22.68 13.43 16.66
C SER A 337 -22.62 14.21 17.98
N PRO A 338 -21.85 13.79 19.02
CA PRO A 338 -21.76 14.56 20.26
C PRO A 338 -21.21 15.98 20.06
N PHE A 339 -20.49 16.23 18.98
CA PHE A 339 -19.88 17.53 18.68
C PHE A 339 -20.80 18.48 17.90
N LEU A 340 -21.95 18.01 17.41
CA LEU A 340 -22.90 18.83 16.62
C LEU A 340 -23.56 19.94 17.44
N THR A 341 -23.64 19.80 18.76
CA THR A 341 -24.27 20.77 19.66
C THR A 341 -23.31 21.88 20.12
N SER A 342 -21.99 21.67 19.99
CA SER A 342 -20.94 22.55 20.50
C SER A 342 -20.24 23.39 19.42
N LEU A 343 -20.62 23.22 18.15
CA LEU A 343 -19.95 23.86 17.03
C LEU A 343 -20.89 24.24 15.87
N ASP A 344 -20.39 25.10 14.98
CA ASP A 344 -20.92 25.23 13.63
C ASP A 344 -20.80 23.87 12.91
N SER A 345 -21.86 23.46 12.21
CA SER A 345 -22.00 22.16 11.51
C SER A 345 -20.80 21.79 10.62
N LEU A 346 -20.05 22.80 10.20
CA LEU A 346 -19.06 22.74 9.15
C LEU A 346 -17.73 22.06 9.55
N LEU A 347 -17.33 22.06 10.82
CA LEU A 347 -16.14 21.30 11.25
C LEU A 347 -16.45 19.80 11.42
N VAL A 348 -17.65 19.45 11.91
CA VAL A 348 -18.09 18.05 11.94
C VAL A 348 -18.17 17.53 10.51
N VAL A 349 -18.67 18.35 9.58
CA VAL A 349 -18.60 18.09 8.13
C VAL A 349 -17.15 17.95 7.66
N SER A 350 -16.19 18.74 8.17
CA SER A 350 -14.78 18.61 7.80
C SER A 350 -14.18 17.25 8.21
N GLY A 351 -14.50 16.75 9.41
CA GLY A 351 -14.07 15.43 9.88
C GLY A 351 -14.70 14.31 9.06
N MET A 352 -15.99 14.43 8.72
CA MET A 352 -16.69 13.50 7.83
C MET A 352 -16.12 13.50 6.41
N LYS A 353 -15.81 14.68 5.85
CA LYS A 353 -15.15 14.84 4.54
C LYS A 353 -13.78 14.17 4.54
N PHE A 354 -12.97 14.37 5.58
CA PHE A 354 -11.68 13.68 5.73
C PHE A 354 -11.84 12.16 5.72
N MET A 355 -12.76 11.62 6.52
CA MET A 355 -13.00 10.17 6.58
C MET A 355 -13.51 9.61 5.25
N HIS A 356 -14.37 10.34 4.54
CA HIS A 356 -14.83 9.93 3.21
C HIS A 356 -13.70 9.87 2.18
N ILE A 357 -12.76 10.82 2.21
CA ILE A 357 -11.57 10.80 1.35
C ILE A 357 -10.71 9.56 1.64
N VAL A 358 -10.56 9.19 2.91
CA VAL A 358 -9.83 7.99 3.31
C VAL A 358 -10.55 6.72 2.87
N ASP A 359 -11.87 6.63 3.08
CA ASP A 359 -12.70 5.51 2.65
C ASP A 359 -12.65 5.34 1.12
N ASP A 360 -12.76 6.43 0.36
CA ASP A 360 -12.67 6.42 -1.10
C ASP A 360 -11.35 5.79 -1.59
N ILE A 361 -10.24 6.00 -0.87
CA ILE A 361 -8.94 5.35 -1.14
C ILE A 361 -8.99 3.87 -0.75
N LEU A 362 -9.44 3.57 0.47
CA LEU A 362 -9.44 2.22 1.04
C LEU A 362 -10.34 1.26 0.26
N GLU A 363 -11.51 1.70 -0.19
CA GLU A 363 -12.47 0.91 -0.99
C GLU A 363 -11.90 0.50 -2.36
N GLN A 364 -10.95 1.25 -2.91
CA GLN A 364 -10.36 0.87 -4.20
C GLN A 364 -9.42 -0.33 -4.09
N LEU A 365 -8.92 -0.64 -2.90
CA LEU A 365 -7.88 -1.63 -2.69
C LEU A 365 -8.44 -3.06 -2.69
N THR A 366 -7.63 -3.97 -3.21
CA THR A 366 -7.84 -5.41 -3.21
C THR A 366 -6.94 -6.04 -2.15
N SER A 367 -7.31 -7.19 -1.60
CA SER A 367 -6.53 -7.87 -0.55
C SER A 367 -5.07 -8.13 -0.95
N SER A 368 -4.80 -8.48 -2.22
CA SER A 368 -3.43 -8.66 -2.71
C SER A 368 -2.64 -7.36 -2.79
N ALA A 369 -3.28 -6.25 -3.16
CA ALA A 369 -2.60 -4.95 -3.17
C ALA A 369 -2.28 -4.49 -1.75
N VAL A 370 -3.18 -4.72 -0.79
CA VAL A 370 -2.95 -4.46 0.63
C VAL A 370 -1.78 -5.30 1.16
N PHE A 371 -1.75 -6.60 0.85
CA PHE A 371 -0.66 -7.49 1.29
C PHE A 371 0.72 -7.01 0.83
N HIS A 372 0.86 -6.49 -0.40
CA HIS A 372 2.16 -6.11 -0.96
C HIS A 372 2.52 -4.63 -0.84
N PHE A 373 1.52 -3.74 -0.75
CA PHE A 373 1.70 -2.28 -0.77
C PHE A 373 1.02 -1.57 0.42
N GLY A 374 0.55 -2.33 1.41
CA GLY A 374 -0.16 -1.82 2.59
C GLY A 374 0.60 -0.74 3.34
N GLY A 375 1.89 -0.95 3.64
CA GLY A 375 2.74 0.07 4.27
C GLY A 375 2.80 1.38 3.48
N ASN A 376 2.86 1.32 2.14
CA ASN A 376 2.85 2.53 1.30
C ASN A 376 1.52 3.27 1.40
N VAL A 377 0.40 2.54 1.42
CA VAL A 377 -0.95 3.10 1.61
C VAL A 377 -1.06 3.76 2.99
N LEU A 378 -0.65 3.07 4.06
CA LEU A 378 -0.67 3.59 5.43
C LEU A 378 0.16 4.86 5.59
N ASN A 379 1.33 4.92 4.94
CA ASN A 379 2.16 6.12 4.91
C ASN A 379 1.44 7.30 4.22
N ARG A 380 0.76 7.06 3.09
CA ARG A 380 -0.03 8.11 2.42
C ARG A 380 -1.21 8.58 3.25
N ILE A 381 -1.92 7.67 3.94
CA ILE A 381 -3.00 8.02 4.87
C ILE A 381 -2.44 8.86 6.04
N SER A 382 -1.27 8.50 6.57
CA SER A 382 -0.60 9.27 7.64
C SER A 382 -0.29 10.70 7.19
N GLN A 383 0.21 10.86 5.96
CA GLN A 383 0.49 12.18 5.39
C GLN A 383 -0.79 13.00 5.16
N LEU A 384 -1.93 12.36 4.84
CA LEU A 384 -3.22 13.05 4.75
C LEU A 384 -3.70 13.49 6.13
N PHE A 385 -3.56 12.63 7.13
CA PHE A 385 -3.89 12.95 8.52
C PHE A 385 -3.03 14.12 9.03
N ASP A 386 -1.73 14.16 8.72
CA ASP A 386 -0.86 15.29 9.06
C ASP A 386 -1.36 16.60 8.46
N LYS A 387 -1.80 16.57 7.19
CA LYS A 387 -2.35 17.76 6.52
C LYS A 387 -3.67 18.20 7.11
N TYR A 388 -4.50 17.26 7.53
CA TYR A 388 -5.73 17.56 8.25
C TYR A 388 -5.44 18.16 9.63
N MET A 389 -4.49 17.60 10.40
CA MET A 389 -4.05 18.17 11.69
C MET A 389 -3.45 19.57 11.54
N ASP A 390 -2.70 19.83 10.47
CA ASP A 390 -2.18 21.17 10.15
C ASP A 390 -3.32 22.17 9.87
N ALA A 391 -4.37 21.74 9.17
CA ALA A 391 -5.56 22.57 8.93
C ALA A 391 -6.31 22.89 10.24
N LEU A 392 -6.50 21.89 11.11
CA LEU A 392 -7.10 22.08 12.43
C LEU A 392 -6.25 23.00 13.32
N ARG A 393 -4.92 22.89 13.25
CA ARG A 393 -4.03 23.77 14.00
C ARG A 393 -4.18 25.24 13.58
N LYS A 394 -4.29 25.49 12.27
CA LYS A 394 -4.51 26.84 11.72
C LYS A 394 -5.88 27.42 12.10
N ALA A 395 -6.86 26.58 12.42
CA ALA A 395 -8.19 27.00 12.88
C ALA A 395 -8.21 27.46 14.35
N LEU A 396 -7.22 27.05 15.16
CA LEU A 396 -7.09 27.49 16.55
C LEU A 396 -6.48 28.91 16.60
N PRO A 397 -7.09 29.86 17.34
CA PRO A 397 -6.62 31.23 17.41
C PRO A 397 -5.27 31.34 18.14
N GLY A 398 -4.38 32.22 17.64
CA GLY A 398 -3.08 32.52 18.25
C GLY A 398 -3.05 33.88 18.97
N PRO A 399 -2.13 34.09 19.94
CA PRO A 399 -2.02 35.30 20.76
C PRO A 399 -1.55 36.54 19.99
N SER A 400 -1.01 36.38 18.77
CA SER A 400 -0.57 37.48 17.90
C SER A 400 -1.54 37.80 16.77
N ASP A 401 -2.78 37.30 16.81
CA ASP A 401 -3.81 37.68 15.85
C ASP A 401 -4.41 39.04 16.23
N ASP A 402 -3.57 40.08 16.26
CA ASP A 402 -4.03 41.46 16.22
C ASP A 402 -4.83 41.65 14.92
N GLU A 403 -5.99 42.30 15.03
CA GLU A 403 -6.95 42.57 13.95
C GLU A 403 -6.39 43.49 12.82
N ASN A 404 -5.09 43.76 12.77
CA ASN A 404 -4.48 44.81 11.94
C ASN A 404 -3.43 44.36 10.91
N LEU A 405 -3.27 43.07 10.61
CA LEU A 405 -2.45 42.60 9.48
C LEU A 405 -3.31 41.89 8.41
N THR A 406 -4.23 42.67 7.85
CA THR A 406 -5.30 42.26 6.94
C THR A 406 -4.89 42.32 5.46
N GLU A 407 -3.69 41.86 5.08
CA GLU A 407 -3.34 41.86 3.64
C GLU A 407 -2.73 40.56 3.08
N LEU A 408 -2.38 39.56 3.91
CA LEU A 408 -1.77 38.31 3.39
C LEU A 408 -2.21 37.01 4.12
N LYS A 409 -3.32 37.01 4.86
CA LYS A 409 -3.86 35.77 5.43
C LYS A 409 -4.74 35.06 4.39
N GLU A 410 -4.31 33.88 3.94
CA GLU A 410 -5.21 32.90 3.34
C GLU A 410 -6.46 32.79 4.22
N PRO A 411 -7.69 32.80 3.65
CA PRO A 411 -8.91 32.72 4.44
C PRO A 411 -8.92 31.41 5.22
N THR A 412 -8.72 31.47 6.54
CA THR A 412 -8.87 30.32 7.41
C THR A 412 -10.36 30.00 7.50
N PRO A 413 -10.80 28.80 7.07
CA PRO A 413 -12.21 28.57 6.78
C PRO A 413 -13.08 28.54 8.04
N PHE A 414 -12.52 28.14 9.19
CA PHE A 414 -13.20 28.14 10.49
C PHE A 414 -12.27 28.75 11.52
N ARG A 415 -12.62 29.92 12.08
CA ARG A 415 -11.94 30.48 13.24
C ARG A 415 -12.77 30.15 14.46
N VAL A 416 -12.15 29.49 15.41
CA VAL A 416 -12.81 29.09 16.65
C VAL A 416 -12.49 30.08 17.76
N GLU A 417 -13.47 30.46 18.58
CA GLU A 417 -13.28 31.49 19.61
C GLU A 417 -13.52 30.95 21.03
N THR A 418 -14.50 30.08 21.20
CA THR A 418 -14.93 29.57 22.52
C THR A 418 -14.14 28.34 22.96
N ASP A 419 -14.03 28.12 24.27
CA ASP A 419 -13.34 26.94 24.80
C ASP A 419 -14.05 25.63 24.44
N SER A 420 -15.39 25.63 24.33
CA SER A 420 -16.18 24.49 23.85
C SER A 420 -15.80 24.11 22.42
N GLU A 421 -15.69 25.11 21.53
CA GLU A 421 -15.34 24.87 20.13
C GLU A 421 -13.90 24.36 19.98
N LYS A 422 -12.95 24.89 20.76
CA LYS A 422 -11.55 24.42 20.73
C LYS A 422 -11.43 22.98 21.23
N LEU A 423 -12.20 22.63 22.26
CA LEU A 423 -12.27 21.26 22.78
C LEU A 423 -12.94 20.31 21.78
N ALA A 424 -13.97 20.77 21.06
CA ALA A 424 -14.61 19.98 20.02
C ALA A 424 -13.66 19.65 18.86
N ILE A 425 -12.78 20.59 18.45
CA ILE A 425 -11.70 20.29 17.48
C ILE A 425 -10.83 19.12 17.95
N LEU A 426 -10.37 19.17 19.21
CA LEU A 426 -9.57 18.09 19.79
C LEU A 426 -10.35 16.79 19.89
N GLY A 427 -11.63 16.85 20.25
CA GLY A 427 -12.53 15.69 20.33
C GLY A 427 -12.71 15.00 18.98
N ILE A 428 -12.99 15.76 17.92
CA ILE A 428 -13.12 15.23 16.56
C ILE A 428 -11.81 14.60 16.10
N ALA A 429 -10.69 15.31 16.26
CA ALA A 429 -9.36 14.80 15.89
C ALA A 429 -9.00 13.50 16.63
N PHE A 430 -9.33 13.44 17.94
CA PHE A 430 -9.12 12.26 18.76
C PHE A 430 -10.00 11.09 18.33
N THR A 431 -11.30 11.32 18.11
CA THR A 431 -12.22 10.27 17.63
C THR A 431 -11.81 9.73 16.27
N ILE A 432 -11.32 10.58 15.36
CA ILE A 432 -10.75 10.13 14.09
C ILE A 432 -9.52 9.23 14.33
N MET A 433 -8.60 9.66 15.19
CA MET A 433 -7.35 8.96 15.45
C MET A 433 -7.51 7.63 16.20
N ASP A 434 -8.36 7.59 17.23
CA ASP A 434 -8.49 6.46 18.17
C ASP A 434 -9.52 5.43 17.69
N GLU A 435 -10.58 5.87 16.98
CA GLU A 435 -11.71 5.02 16.60
C GLU A 435 -11.89 4.89 15.08
N LEU A 436 -12.18 6.00 14.38
CA LEU A 436 -12.67 5.92 13.00
C LEU A 436 -11.61 5.43 12.00
N LEU A 437 -10.40 6.00 12.05
CA LEU A 437 -9.32 5.66 11.13
C LEU A 437 -8.80 4.23 11.40
N PRO A 438 -8.57 3.82 12.67
CA PRO A 438 -8.21 2.43 12.96
C PRO A 438 -9.31 1.44 12.54
N ASP A 439 -10.59 1.74 12.76
CA ASP A 439 -11.69 0.85 12.33
C ASP A 439 -11.72 0.69 10.80
N ALA A 440 -11.67 1.80 10.05
CA ALA A 440 -11.66 1.78 8.59
C ALA A 440 -10.48 0.95 8.04
N VAL A 441 -9.26 1.16 8.55
CA VAL A 441 -8.08 0.38 8.14
C VAL A 441 -8.19 -1.08 8.54
N MET A 442 -8.65 -1.38 9.77
CA MET A 442 -8.78 -2.75 10.26
C MET A 442 -9.82 -3.54 9.46
N THR A 443 -10.89 -2.92 8.96
CA THR A 443 -11.84 -3.63 8.09
C THR A 443 -11.20 -4.14 6.81
N VAL A 444 -10.33 -3.35 6.18
CA VAL A 444 -9.60 -3.74 4.96
C VAL A 444 -8.52 -4.78 5.24
N TRP A 445 -7.83 -4.67 6.38
CA TRP A 445 -6.76 -5.61 6.77
C TRP A 445 -7.28 -6.94 7.32
N LYS A 446 -8.44 -6.99 7.99
CA LYS A 446 -9.04 -8.25 8.48
C LYS A 446 -9.41 -9.21 7.33
N TRP A 447 -9.79 -8.69 6.17
CA TRP A 447 -10.04 -9.50 4.97
C TRP A 447 -8.80 -10.23 4.46
N GLN A 448 -7.61 -9.84 4.90
CA GLN A 448 -6.35 -10.52 4.59
C GLN A 448 -6.20 -11.82 5.40
N ASP A 449 -6.46 -11.77 6.71
CA ASP A 449 -6.30 -12.92 7.60
C ASP A 449 -7.27 -14.07 7.26
N GLU A 450 -8.52 -13.75 6.91
CA GLU A 450 -9.53 -14.75 6.53
C GLU A 450 -9.20 -15.47 5.20
N LEU A 451 -8.53 -14.78 4.27
CA LEU A 451 -8.13 -15.33 2.97
C LEU A 451 -6.82 -16.13 3.07
N VAL A 452 -5.92 -15.74 3.97
CA VAL A 452 -4.67 -16.48 4.28
C VAL A 452 -5.01 -17.78 5.01
N GLN A 453 -5.91 -17.76 5.99
CA GLN A 453 -6.37 -18.98 6.68
C GLN A 453 -7.08 -19.98 5.76
N LYS A 454 -7.69 -19.52 4.66
CA LYS A 454 -8.29 -20.40 3.65
C LYS A 454 -7.29 -21.02 2.66
N LYS A 455 -6.07 -20.49 2.59
CA LYS A 455 -4.99 -20.97 1.69
C LYS A 455 -3.87 -21.73 2.41
N GLU A 456 -3.76 -21.61 3.73
CA GLU A 456 -2.77 -22.36 4.52
C GLU A 456 -3.22 -23.82 4.75
N SER A 457 -3.05 -24.65 3.72
CA SER A 457 -2.91 -26.11 3.89
C SER A 457 -1.62 -26.67 3.29
N THR A 458 -0.69 -25.82 2.83
CA THR A 458 0.67 -26.27 2.52
C THR A 458 1.70 -25.13 2.55
N GLU A 459 2.77 -25.38 3.29
CA GLU A 459 4.06 -24.68 3.39
C GLU A 459 4.12 -23.38 4.22
N THR A 460 4.84 -23.53 5.33
CA THR A 460 5.37 -22.51 6.25
C THR A 460 6.09 -21.37 5.53
N VAL A 461 5.60 -20.14 5.65
CA VAL A 461 6.36 -18.94 5.32
C VAL A 461 6.15 -17.83 6.36
N VAL A 462 7.26 -17.31 6.87
CA VAL A 462 7.46 -16.41 8.03
C VAL A 462 6.93 -14.96 7.83
N TYR A 463 6.03 -14.68 6.90
CA TYR A 463 5.70 -13.29 6.51
C TYR A 463 4.62 -12.56 7.34
N ASN A 464 3.98 -13.21 8.32
CA ASN A 464 2.89 -12.60 9.11
C ASN A 464 3.33 -11.60 10.20
N SER A 465 4.64 -11.39 10.43
CA SER A 465 5.12 -10.46 11.46
C SER A 465 5.20 -8.99 11.01
N GLY A 466 5.33 -8.71 9.70
CA GLY A 466 5.53 -7.36 9.18
C GLY A 466 4.29 -6.46 9.26
N SER A 467 3.11 -6.98 8.88
CA SER A 467 1.85 -6.23 8.85
C SER A 467 1.44 -5.71 10.25
N SER A 468 1.71 -6.48 11.31
CA SER A 468 1.43 -6.07 12.69
C SER A 468 2.36 -4.96 13.18
N VAL A 469 3.64 -4.98 12.79
CA VAL A 469 4.61 -3.93 13.13
C VAL A 469 4.29 -2.64 12.41
N GLU A 470 4.01 -2.71 11.10
CA GLU A 470 3.60 -1.56 10.29
C GLU A 470 2.36 -0.87 10.85
N LEU A 471 1.35 -1.64 11.27
CA LEU A 471 0.13 -1.07 11.87
C LEU A 471 0.42 -0.39 13.23
N LYS A 472 1.32 -0.94 14.04
CA LYS A 472 1.71 -0.33 15.32
C LYS A 472 2.46 0.97 15.11
N ASP A 473 3.41 1.00 14.17
CA ASP A 473 4.17 2.21 13.84
C ASP A 473 3.27 3.28 13.21
N TRP A 474 2.32 2.87 12.37
CA TRP A 474 1.28 3.74 11.84
C TRP A 474 0.44 4.38 12.95
N LYS A 475 -0.08 3.59 13.90
CA LYS A 475 -0.82 4.13 15.07
C LYS A 475 0.01 5.10 15.88
N ARG A 476 1.31 4.81 16.07
CA ARG A 476 2.25 5.72 16.74
C ARG A 476 2.39 7.04 15.97
N HIS A 477 2.48 7.01 14.64
CA HIS A 477 2.52 8.23 13.81
C HIS A 477 1.28 9.08 14.03
N LEU A 478 0.08 8.49 13.98
CA LEU A 478 -1.17 9.23 14.20
C LEU A 478 -1.21 9.89 15.58
N GLN A 479 -0.79 9.15 16.62
CA GLN A 479 -0.70 9.68 17.99
C GLN A 479 0.24 10.88 18.05
N VAL A 480 1.44 10.79 17.44
CA VAL A 480 2.41 11.89 17.40
C VAL A 480 1.82 13.13 16.70
N SER A 481 1.08 12.95 15.61
CA SER A 481 0.48 14.06 14.88
C SER A 481 -0.67 14.71 15.66
N PHE A 482 -1.48 13.93 16.35
CA PHE A 482 -2.47 14.42 17.30
C PHE A 482 -1.82 15.15 18.49
N ASP A 483 -0.75 14.60 19.06
CA ASP A 483 -0.02 15.20 20.18
C ASP A 483 0.49 16.60 19.82
N LYS A 484 0.94 16.83 18.57
CA LYS A 484 1.33 18.17 18.10
C LYS A 484 0.16 19.17 18.10
N LEU A 485 -1.05 18.73 17.78
CA LEU A 485 -2.26 19.56 17.83
C LEU A 485 -2.64 19.88 19.28
N ARG A 486 -2.65 18.85 20.14
CA ARG A 486 -2.91 19.01 21.58
C ARG A 486 -1.90 19.95 22.22
N ASP A 487 -0.62 19.75 21.97
CA ASP A 487 0.44 20.59 22.53
C ASP A 487 0.35 22.03 22.03
N HIS A 488 -0.08 22.25 20.77
CA HIS A 488 -0.38 23.59 20.28
C HIS A 488 -1.54 24.21 21.06
N PHE A 489 -2.67 23.49 21.22
CA PHE A 489 -3.79 23.96 22.04
C PHE A 489 -3.35 24.30 23.47
N CYS A 490 -2.60 23.42 24.15
CA CYS A 490 -2.15 23.66 25.51
C CYS A 490 -1.29 24.90 25.64
N ARG A 491 -0.34 25.09 24.71
CA ARG A 491 0.50 26.29 24.65
C ARG A 491 -0.34 27.55 24.49
N GLN A 492 -1.29 27.57 23.55
CA GLN A 492 -2.14 28.75 23.35
C GLN A 492 -3.02 29.05 24.56
N TYR A 493 -3.57 28.01 25.20
CA TYR A 493 -4.39 28.16 26.40
C TYR A 493 -3.59 28.75 27.56
N VAL A 494 -2.39 28.22 27.80
CA VAL A 494 -1.47 28.66 28.85
C VAL A 494 -0.97 30.08 28.59
N LEU A 495 -0.59 30.42 27.35
CA LEU A 495 -0.17 31.78 27.00
C LEU A 495 -1.31 32.80 27.16
N GLY A 496 -2.55 32.45 26.77
CA GLY A 496 -3.71 33.30 26.99
C GLY A 496 -4.10 33.47 28.48
N PHE A 497 -3.66 32.54 29.33
CA PHE A 497 -3.77 32.66 30.77
C PHE A 497 -2.68 33.58 31.36
N ILE A 498 -1.42 33.35 31.00
CA ILE A 498 -0.26 34.10 31.53
C ILE A 498 -0.28 35.54 31.06
N TYR A 499 -0.54 35.79 29.77
CA TYR A 499 -0.51 37.12 29.21
C TYR A 499 -1.93 37.70 29.12
N SER A 500 -2.07 38.99 29.44
CA SER A 500 -3.28 39.73 29.16
C SER A 500 -3.40 40.03 27.66
N ARG A 501 -4.59 40.43 27.19
CA ARG A 501 -4.78 40.88 25.80
C ARG A 501 -3.93 42.11 25.44
N GLU A 502 -3.44 42.84 26.44
CA GLU A 502 -2.57 44.01 26.29
C GLU A 502 -1.07 43.65 26.35
N GLY A 503 -0.73 42.35 26.40
CA GLY A 503 0.65 41.86 26.48
C GLY A 503 1.29 41.96 27.87
N LYS A 504 0.55 42.37 28.91
CA LYS A 504 1.05 42.41 30.30
C LYS A 504 1.01 41.02 30.93
N THR A 505 2.06 40.64 31.65
CA THR A 505 2.13 39.39 32.42
C THR A 505 1.15 39.44 33.60
N ARG A 506 0.31 38.41 33.74
CA ARG A 506 -0.56 38.17 34.90
C ARG A 506 0.15 37.39 36.00
N LEU A 507 1.17 36.61 35.62
CA LEU A 507 2.05 35.88 36.52
C LEU A 507 3.41 36.60 36.49
N ASP A 508 3.66 37.36 37.55
CA ASP A 508 4.85 38.20 37.68
C ASP A 508 5.58 37.83 38.97
N ALA A 509 6.91 37.73 38.92
CA ALA A 509 7.74 37.31 40.06
C ALA A 509 7.69 38.30 41.23
N TRP A 510 7.31 39.56 40.97
CA TRP A 510 7.11 40.59 42.00
C TRP A 510 6.10 40.22 43.10
N ILE A 511 5.20 39.25 42.85
CA ILE A 511 4.29 38.73 43.88
C ILE A 511 5.02 38.07 45.06
N TYR A 512 6.24 37.60 44.85
CA TYR A 512 7.07 36.94 45.88
C TYR A 512 8.03 37.91 46.58
N LEU A 513 8.04 39.18 46.16
CA LEU A 513 8.92 40.24 46.70
C LEU A 513 8.15 41.24 47.59
N SER A 514 6.82 41.26 47.50
CA SER A 514 5.98 42.28 48.12
C SER A 514 5.90 42.11 49.64
N GLY A 515 6.86 42.71 50.35
CA GLY A 515 6.83 42.92 51.79
C GLY A 515 6.18 44.25 52.14
N ASP A 516 4.84 44.31 52.15
CA ASP A 516 4.22 45.16 53.15
C ASP A 516 4.21 44.36 54.47
N GLY A 517 4.54 44.99 55.60
CA GLY A 517 4.59 44.29 56.90
C GLY A 517 3.23 43.72 57.36
N GLN A 518 2.18 43.87 56.53
CA GLN A 518 0.86 43.29 56.72
C GLN A 518 0.84 41.84 56.20
N GLN A 519 1.53 41.54 55.10
CA GLN A 519 1.61 40.21 54.48
C GLN A 519 2.30 39.16 55.39
N ASP A 520 3.34 39.55 56.13
CA ASP A 520 4.04 38.69 57.10
C ASP A 520 3.13 38.23 58.26
N LEU A 521 2.19 39.09 58.69
CA LEU A 521 1.17 38.78 59.70
C LEU A 521 0.07 37.87 59.14
N HIS A 522 -0.25 38.00 57.85
CA HIS A 522 -1.25 37.19 57.15
C HIS A 522 -0.75 35.77 56.84
N TRP A 523 0.51 35.60 56.43
CA TRP A 523 1.11 34.29 56.18
C TRP A 523 1.15 33.41 57.43
N GLY A 524 1.44 34.00 58.59
CA GLY A 524 1.45 33.28 59.88
C GLY A 524 0.08 32.86 60.41
N SER A 525 -1.02 33.38 59.85
CA SER A 525 -2.39 33.13 60.36
C SER A 525 -3.24 32.29 59.41
N ASN A 526 -3.07 32.42 58.10
CA ASN A 526 -3.79 31.66 57.06
C ASN A 526 -2.97 31.62 55.76
N PRO A 527 -2.00 30.70 55.61
CA PRO A 527 -1.24 30.56 54.38
C PRO A 527 -2.14 30.06 53.25
N HIS A 528 -2.04 30.70 52.09
CA HIS A 528 -2.81 30.37 50.89
C HIS A 528 -1.93 30.44 49.64
N PRO A 529 -2.22 29.64 48.60
CA PRO A 529 -1.55 29.78 47.29
C PRO A 529 -1.71 31.19 46.75
N SER A 530 -0.75 31.67 45.97
CA SER A 530 -0.80 33.02 45.42
C SER A 530 -1.95 33.17 44.42
N LEU A 531 -2.42 34.41 44.22
CA LEU A 531 -3.59 34.70 43.39
C LEU A 531 -3.51 34.13 41.96
N PRO A 532 -2.35 34.18 41.25
CA PRO A 532 -2.24 33.54 39.95
C PRO A 532 -2.48 32.03 39.98
N PHE A 533 -2.04 31.34 41.03
CA PHE A 533 -2.22 29.89 41.16
C PHE A 533 -3.66 29.54 41.55
N GLN A 534 -4.32 30.33 42.38
CA GLN A 534 -5.77 30.21 42.62
C GLN A 534 -6.58 30.44 41.33
N ALA A 535 -6.18 31.43 40.52
CA ALA A 535 -6.81 31.70 39.23
C ALA A 535 -6.57 30.56 38.22
N LEU A 536 -5.39 29.93 38.24
CA LEU A 536 -5.09 28.74 37.45
C LEU A 536 -6.02 27.59 37.82
N PHE A 537 -6.21 27.32 39.12
CA PHE A 537 -7.13 26.29 39.60
C PHE A 537 -8.56 26.54 39.11
N ALA A 538 -9.08 27.77 39.29
CA ALA A 538 -10.40 28.14 38.81
C ALA A 538 -10.53 27.98 37.28
N LYS A 539 -9.48 28.32 36.52
CA LYS A 539 -9.47 28.16 35.05
C LYS A 539 -9.45 26.70 34.61
N LEU A 540 -8.65 25.86 35.25
CA LEU A 540 -8.63 24.42 34.99
C LEU A 540 -9.96 23.76 35.33
N GLN A 541 -10.63 24.18 36.41
CA GLN A 541 -11.98 23.72 36.75
C GLN A 541 -13.02 24.14 35.71
N GLN A 542 -13.00 25.40 35.28
CA GLN A 542 -13.89 25.88 34.21
C GLN A 542 -13.71 25.05 32.93
N LEU A 543 -12.46 24.81 32.53
CA LEU A 543 -12.17 23.99 31.35
C LEU A 543 -12.58 22.52 31.55
N ALA A 544 -12.39 21.96 32.75
CA ALA A 544 -12.79 20.59 33.06
C ALA A 544 -14.31 20.39 32.95
N ILE A 545 -15.11 21.38 33.38
CA ILE A 545 -16.58 21.34 33.23
C ILE A 545 -16.96 21.33 31.74
N VAL A 546 -16.41 22.28 30.96
CA VAL A 546 -16.69 22.35 29.51
C VAL A 546 -16.20 21.09 28.79
N ALA A 547 -15.05 20.54 29.18
CA ALA A 547 -14.54 19.28 28.64
C ALA A 547 -15.44 18.09 29.00
N GLY A 548 -16.01 18.06 30.22
CA GLY A 548 -17.00 17.08 30.64
C GLY A 548 -18.21 17.07 29.69
N ASP A 549 -18.70 18.25 29.32
CA ASP A 549 -19.87 18.40 28.45
C ASP A 549 -19.58 18.14 26.96
N VAL A 550 -18.43 18.59 26.45
CA VAL A 550 -18.09 18.50 25.02
C VAL A 550 -17.46 17.16 24.66
N LEU A 551 -16.66 16.58 25.56
CA LEU A 551 -15.93 15.33 25.37
C LEU A 551 -16.61 14.18 26.12
N LEU A 552 -17.94 14.12 26.09
CA LEU A 552 -18.73 13.08 26.77
C LEU A 552 -18.30 11.67 26.34
N GLY A 553 -18.07 10.78 27.31
CA GLY A 553 -17.60 9.41 27.09
C GLY A 553 -16.14 9.31 26.64
N LYS A 554 -15.36 10.40 26.75
CA LYS A 554 -13.95 10.48 26.34
C LYS A 554 -13.08 10.92 27.52
N GLU A 555 -13.22 10.29 28.68
CA GLU A 555 -12.54 10.70 29.93
C GLU A 555 -11.01 10.62 29.80
N LYS A 556 -10.51 9.70 28.98
CA LYS A 556 -9.08 9.53 28.70
C LYS A 556 -8.46 10.81 28.14
N ILE A 557 -9.06 11.42 27.12
CA ILE A 557 -8.52 12.66 26.53
C ILE A 557 -8.70 13.84 27.49
N GLN A 558 -9.80 13.91 28.24
CA GLN A 558 -10.01 14.98 29.23
C GLN A 558 -8.87 15.00 30.27
N LYS A 559 -8.56 13.84 30.88
CA LYS A 559 -7.49 13.72 31.87
C LYS A 559 -6.11 14.01 31.28
N ILE A 560 -5.82 13.46 30.10
CA ILE A 560 -4.54 13.71 29.41
C ILE A 560 -4.38 15.20 29.07
N LEU A 561 -5.45 15.87 28.65
CA LEU A 561 -5.44 17.28 28.31
C LEU A 561 -5.16 18.16 29.53
N LEU A 562 -5.86 17.93 30.65
CA LEU A 562 -5.68 18.69 31.89
C LEU A 562 -4.29 18.48 32.49
N ALA A 563 -3.78 17.25 32.46
CA ALA A 563 -2.41 16.96 32.86
C ALA A 563 -1.40 17.71 31.98
N ARG A 564 -1.58 17.68 30.65
CA ARG A 564 -0.68 18.35 29.71
C ARG A 564 -0.74 19.87 29.82
N LEU A 565 -1.91 20.45 30.12
CA LEU A 565 -2.06 21.89 30.38
C LEU A 565 -1.28 22.32 31.63
N THR A 566 -1.45 21.57 32.72
CA THR A 566 -0.73 21.83 33.98
C THR A 566 0.78 21.68 33.80
N GLU A 567 1.21 20.66 33.06
CA GLU A 567 2.61 20.46 32.69
C GLU A 567 3.13 21.63 31.83
N THR A 568 2.36 22.07 30.82
CA THR A 568 2.76 23.18 29.94
C THR A 568 2.92 24.49 30.70
N PHE A 569 2.06 24.75 31.70
CA PHE A 569 2.18 25.89 32.60
C PHE A 569 3.48 25.82 33.43
N LEU A 570 3.79 24.66 34.02
CA LEU A 570 5.02 24.48 34.80
C LEU A 570 6.29 24.56 33.94
N ILE A 571 6.28 24.02 32.71
CA ILE A 571 7.40 24.16 31.76
C ILE A 571 7.63 25.64 31.46
N TRP A 572 6.57 26.41 31.18
CA TRP A 572 6.71 27.83 30.95
C TRP A 572 7.35 28.53 32.16
N LEU A 573 6.83 28.28 33.37
CA LEU A 573 7.36 28.89 34.60
C LEU A 573 8.82 28.51 34.86
N SER A 574 9.21 27.26 34.59
CA SER A 574 10.59 26.78 34.72
C SER A 574 11.55 27.51 33.79
N ASP A 575 11.13 27.78 32.56
CA ASP A 575 12.00 28.25 31.48
C ASP A 575 12.00 29.79 31.32
N ASP A 576 11.02 30.49 31.90
CA ASP A 576 10.82 31.93 31.71
C ASP A 576 11.91 32.80 32.37
N GLN A 577 12.76 33.41 31.54
CA GLN A 577 13.90 34.19 32.03
C GLN A 577 13.49 35.53 32.66
N GLU A 578 12.37 36.12 32.22
CA GLU A 578 11.90 37.38 32.79
C GLU A 578 11.42 37.18 34.24
N PHE A 579 10.68 36.10 34.49
CA PHE A 579 10.26 35.68 35.82
C PHE A 579 11.45 35.38 36.74
N TRP A 580 12.41 34.56 36.30
CA TRP A 580 13.56 34.20 37.14
C TRP A 580 14.56 35.33 37.34
N GLY A 581 14.73 36.20 36.34
CA GLY A 581 15.65 37.35 36.40
C GLY A 581 15.35 38.31 37.56
N VAL A 582 14.09 38.37 38.00
CA VAL A 582 13.68 39.18 39.16
C VAL A 582 14.30 38.70 40.47
N PHE A 583 14.45 37.38 40.65
CA PHE A 583 15.11 36.83 41.86
C PHE A 583 16.63 36.91 41.80
N GLU A 584 17.17 36.96 40.58
CA GLU A 584 18.60 37.03 40.32
C GLU A 584 19.12 38.50 40.34
N ASP A 585 18.24 39.50 40.35
CA ASP A 585 18.59 40.93 40.40
C ASP A 585 19.04 41.38 41.80
N ASP A 586 20.32 41.71 41.97
CA ASP A 586 20.95 42.14 43.24
C ASP A 586 20.39 43.45 43.82
N SER A 587 19.61 44.20 43.05
CA SER A 587 18.98 45.44 43.53
C SER A 587 17.72 45.22 44.39
N VAL A 588 17.22 43.99 44.44
CA VAL A 588 15.97 43.62 45.11
C VAL A 588 16.24 42.81 46.39
N ASP A 589 15.61 43.19 47.50
CA ASP A 589 15.70 42.41 48.73
C ASP A 589 14.77 41.18 48.67
N LEU A 590 15.34 39.98 48.81
CA LEU A 590 14.56 38.74 48.92
C LEU A 590 14.14 38.50 50.37
N LEU A 591 12.92 38.01 50.57
CA LEU A 591 12.39 37.63 51.88
C LEU A 591 12.16 36.12 51.98
N PRO A 592 12.39 35.49 53.15
CA PRO A 592 12.08 34.07 53.37
C PRO A 592 10.64 33.68 53.02
N VAL A 593 9.67 34.58 53.26
CA VAL A 593 8.25 34.36 52.96
C VAL A 593 8.00 34.20 51.45
N GLY A 594 8.78 34.87 50.60
CA GLY A 594 8.71 34.71 49.15
C GLY A 594 9.08 33.29 48.70
N LEU A 595 10.12 32.71 49.31
CA LEU A 595 10.52 31.32 49.06
C LEU A 595 9.45 30.33 49.53
N GLN A 596 8.90 30.54 50.74
CA GLN A 596 7.83 29.71 51.28
C GLN A 596 6.58 29.76 50.38
N GLN A 597 6.18 30.94 49.89
CA GLN A 597 5.04 31.11 49.00
C GLN A 597 5.25 30.41 47.65
N LEU A 598 6.43 30.51 47.04
CA LEU A 598 6.73 29.83 45.78
C LEU A 598 6.71 28.31 45.92
N ILE A 599 7.22 27.77 47.04
CA ILE A 599 7.14 26.32 47.33
C ILE A 599 5.69 25.91 47.53
N LEU A 600 4.90 26.67 48.30
CA LEU A 600 3.47 26.39 48.47
C LEU A 600 2.73 26.37 47.12
N ASP A 601 3.02 27.29 46.21
CA ASP A 601 2.42 27.35 44.88
C ASP A 601 2.76 26.12 44.02
N MET A 602 3.98 25.58 44.16
CA MET A 602 4.38 24.33 43.49
C MET A 602 3.66 23.11 44.07
N HIS A 603 3.59 22.99 45.40
CA HIS A 603 2.82 21.92 46.06
C HIS A 603 1.33 22.00 45.70
N PHE A 604 0.78 23.20 45.68
CA PHE A 604 -0.60 23.45 45.26
C PHE A 604 -0.83 22.97 43.83
N THR A 605 0.06 23.30 42.87
CA THR A 605 -0.08 22.86 41.48
C THR A 605 -0.03 21.33 41.33
N VAL A 606 0.83 20.65 42.08
CA VAL A 606 0.89 19.18 42.11
C VAL A 606 -0.40 18.60 42.69
N GLU A 607 -0.91 19.19 43.77
CA GLU A 607 -2.12 18.72 44.45
C GLU A 607 -3.38 18.95 43.61
N ILE A 608 -3.45 20.01 42.79
CA ILE A 608 -4.54 20.20 41.80
C ILE A 608 -4.66 18.96 40.90
N ALA A 609 -3.54 18.49 40.36
CA ALA A 609 -3.53 17.34 39.46
C ALA A 609 -3.91 16.04 40.17
N ARG A 610 -3.50 15.88 41.42
CA ARG A 610 -3.86 14.74 42.27
C ARG A 610 -5.36 14.74 42.59
N PHE A 611 -5.87 15.87 43.09
CA PHE A 611 -7.28 16.03 43.48
C PHE A 611 -8.22 15.84 42.30
N ALA A 612 -7.90 16.39 41.14
CA ALA A 612 -8.73 16.29 39.94
C ALA A 612 -8.54 14.97 39.16
N GLY A 613 -7.81 13.99 39.71
CA GLY A 613 -7.75 12.62 39.20
C GLY A 613 -6.87 12.43 37.95
N TYR A 614 -5.86 13.29 37.76
CA TYR A 614 -4.86 13.19 36.69
C TYR A 614 -3.40 13.32 37.19
N PRO A 615 -2.97 12.55 38.21
CA PRO A 615 -1.60 12.64 38.72
C PRO A 615 -0.58 12.34 37.61
N SER A 616 0.47 13.16 37.52
CA SER A 616 1.53 13.01 36.51
C SER A 616 2.90 13.10 37.17
N ARG A 617 3.74 12.09 36.90
CA ARG A 617 5.15 12.08 37.33
C ARG A 617 5.90 13.29 36.78
N GLN A 618 5.60 13.71 35.56
CA GLN A 618 6.26 14.84 34.91
C GLN A 618 5.93 16.17 35.60
N ILE A 619 4.66 16.38 35.98
CA ILE A 619 4.23 17.56 36.77
C ILE A 619 5.02 17.64 38.07
N HIS A 620 5.10 16.52 38.81
CA HIS A 620 5.86 16.45 40.05
C HIS A 620 7.36 16.73 39.84
N GLN A 621 7.97 16.12 38.82
CA GLN A 621 9.39 16.32 38.52
C GLN A 621 9.73 17.78 38.18
N ILE A 622 8.90 18.45 37.37
CA ILE A 622 9.11 19.86 37.01
C ILE A 622 8.90 20.75 38.23
N ALA A 623 7.84 20.51 39.02
CA ALA A 623 7.60 21.25 40.25
C ALA A 623 8.77 21.11 41.24
N SER A 624 9.28 19.89 41.46
CA SER A 624 10.47 19.67 42.29
C SER A 624 11.72 20.36 41.74
N ALA A 625 11.90 20.41 40.41
CA ALA A 625 13.00 21.14 39.80
C ALA A 625 12.90 22.66 40.01
N ILE A 626 11.68 23.22 39.92
CA ILE A 626 11.41 24.63 40.24
C ILE A 626 11.71 24.93 41.71
N ILE A 627 11.25 24.08 42.63
CA ILE A 627 11.54 24.20 44.08
C ILE A 627 13.06 24.17 44.31
N ALA A 628 13.77 23.21 43.72
CA ALA A 628 15.22 23.09 43.88
C ALA A 628 15.98 24.30 43.29
N ARG A 629 15.49 24.86 42.17
CA ARG A 629 16.03 26.11 41.62
C ARG A 629 15.80 27.28 42.56
N ALA A 630 14.58 27.44 43.07
CA ALA A 630 14.23 28.51 44.01
C ALA A 630 15.09 28.47 45.28
N ILE A 631 15.23 27.29 45.90
CA ILE A 631 16.08 27.10 47.10
C ILE A 631 17.52 27.53 46.81
N ARG A 632 18.07 27.14 45.65
CA ARG A 632 19.43 27.54 45.25
C ARG A 632 19.54 29.05 45.09
N THR A 633 18.65 29.67 44.31
CA THR A 633 18.68 31.12 44.04
C THR A 633 18.56 31.95 45.33
N PHE A 634 17.68 31.56 46.26
CA PHE A 634 17.51 32.26 47.53
C PHE A 634 18.69 32.02 48.49
N SER A 635 19.26 30.82 48.50
CA SER A 635 20.46 30.50 49.29
C SER A 635 21.68 31.28 48.81
N ASP A 636 21.87 31.44 47.49
CA ASP A 636 22.94 32.23 46.90
C ASP A 636 22.83 33.72 47.30
N ARG A 637 21.61 34.16 47.66
CA ARG A 637 21.27 35.50 48.15
C ARG A 637 21.28 35.63 49.68
N GLY A 638 21.76 34.61 50.38
CA GLY A 638 22.00 34.64 51.83
C GLY A 638 20.81 34.24 52.70
N ILE A 639 19.73 33.70 52.13
CA ILE A 639 18.60 33.15 52.88
C ILE A 639 18.88 31.69 53.18
N ASP A 640 19.04 31.33 54.47
CA ASP A 640 19.27 29.95 54.88
C ASP A 640 17.98 29.10 54.79
N PRO A 641 17.90 28.12 53.87
CA PRO A 641 16.70 27.30 53.69
C PRO A 641 16.32 26.48 54.93
N GLN A 642 17.28 26.10 55.77
CA GLN A 642 16.99 25.28 56.97
C GLN A 642 16.28 26.07 58.05
N SER A 643 16.58 27.37 58.17
CA SER A 643 15.90 28.27 59.10
C SER A 643 14.59 28.83 58.54
N ALA A 644 14.50 28.94 57.21
CA ALA A 644 13.41 29.61 56.51
C ALA A 644 12.26 28.68 56.12
N LEU A 645 12.44 27.35 56.05
CA LEU A 645 11.42 26.44 55.50
C LEU A 645 10.78 25.55 56.57
N PRO A 646 9.44 25.44 56.60
CA PRO A 646 8.73 24.35 57.26
C PRO A 646 9.04 22.98 56.67
N GLU A 647 8.57 21.92 57.33
CA GLU A 647 8.61 20.54 56.80
C GLU A 647 7.77 20.41 55.52
N ASP A 648 8.16 19.53 54.61
CA ASP A 648 7.49 19.31 53.32
C ASP A 648 6.00 18.94 53.47
N GLU A 649 5.68 18.15 54.51
CA GLU A 649 4.33 17.73 54.86
C GLU A 649 3.41 18.93 55.16
N TRP A 650 3.96 20.01 55.74
CA TRP A 650 3.23 21.24 56.00
C TRP A 650 2.73 21.89 54.70
N PHE A 651 3.58 21.94 53.65
CA PHE A 651 3.20 22.49 52.35
C PHE A 651 2.12 21.65 51.67
N LEU A 652 2.21 20.32 51.78
CA LEU A 652 1.22 19.40 51.23
C LEU A 652 -0.16 19.55 51.89
N GLU A 653 -0.22 19.56 53.22
CA GLU A 653 -1.49 19.71 53.95
C GLU A 653 -2.10 21.10 53.75
N THR A 654 -1.25 22.14 53.68
CA THR A 654 -1.70 23.51 53.37
C THR A 654 -2.28 23.59 51.96
N ALA A 655 -1.65 22.95 50.96
CA ALA A 655 -2.17 22.88 49.60
C ALA A 655 -3.52 22.14 49.54
N LYS A 656 -3.68 21.02 50.23
CA LYS A 656 -4.96 20.28 50.32
C LYS A 656 -6.07 21.14 50.96
N SER A 657 -5.77 21.80 52.07
CA SER A 657 -6.69 22.71 52.75
C SER A 657 -7.09 23.89 51.85
N ALA A 658 -6.16 24.42 51.05
CA ALA A 658 -6.48 25.47 50.10
C ALA A 658 -7.47 24.99 49.02
N ILE A 659 -7.31 23.78 48.49
CA ILE A 659 -8.25 23.21 47.52
C ILE A 659 -9.65 23.03 48.14
N SER A 660 -9.75 22.47 49.36
CA SER A 660 -11.05 22.28 50.01
C SER A 660 -11.78 23.59 50.28
N LYS A 661 -11.04 24.63 50.69
CA LYS A 661 -11.58 25.99 50.88
C LYS A 661 -12.05 26.63 49.58
N LEU A 662 -11.27 26.51 48.50
CA LEU A 662 -11.64 27.05 47.18
C LEU A 662 -12.86 26.35 46.57
N LEU A 663 -13.14 25.11 46.98
CA LEU A 663 -14.35 24.35 46.61
C LEU A 663 -15.57 24.68 47.48
N GLY A 664 -15.41 25.47 48.55
CA GLY A 664 -16.50 25.87 49.45
C GLY A 664 -16.89 24.82 50.49
N ALA A 665 -15.99 23.89 50.84
CA ALA A 665 -16.30 22.80 51.78
C ALA A 665 -16.40 23.24 53.26
N ASP A 666 -15.87 24.40 53.64
CA ASP A 666 -15.93 24.90 55.02
C ASP A 666 -17.10 25.86 55.25
N GLY A 667 -18.27 25.24 55.43
CA GLY A 667 -19.49 25.88 55.91
C GLY A 667 -20.22 25.00 56.91
N SER A 668 -19.51 24.32 57.81
CA SER A 668 -20.10 23.55 58.92
C SER A 668 -19.01 23.12 59.91
N ASP A 669 -18.80 23.90 60.96
CA ASP A 669 -17.94 23.53 62.09
C ASP A 669 -18.41 22.24 62.79
N SER A 670 -17.43 21.39 63.11
CA SER A 670 -17.43 20.36 64.16
C SER A 670 -18.36 19.14 64.02
N SER A 671 -17.80 18.02 63.59
CA SER A 671 -17.66 16.85 64.49
C SER A 671 -16.75 15.81 63.85
N GLU A 672 -16.14 15.04 64.73
CA GLU A 672 -15.07 14.09 64.51
C GLU A 672 -15.41 13.01 63.47
N ILE A 673 -14.33 12.59 62.80
CA ILE A 673 -14.20 11.43 61.93
C ILE A 673 -14.86 10.21 62.57
N ASP A 674 -15.80 9.59 61.84
CA ASP A 674 -15.95 8.14 61.87
C ASP A 674 -15.75 7.66 60.42
N ASP A 675 -14.80 6.75 60.28
CA ASP A 675 -14.39 6.15 59.02
C ASP A 675 -15.53 5.34 58.39
N ASP A 676 -15.43 5.17 57.07
CA ASP A 676 -16.29 4.37 56.20
C ASP A 676 -17.72 4.88 56.00
N HIS A 677 -17.98 5.47 54.81
CA HIS A 677 -19.07 5.06 53.90
C HIS A 677 -19.07 5.92 52.64
N ILE A 678 -18.50 5.39 51.55
CA ILE A 678 -18.76 5.85 50.18
C ILE A 678 -20.19 5.39 49.82
N ILE A 679 -21.13 6.33 49.73
CA ILE A 679 -22.45 6.09 49.12
C ILE A 679 -22.32 6.38 47.63
N LEU A 680 -22.14 5.32 46.83
CA LEU A 680 -22.48 5.32 45.42
C LEU A 680 -23.99 5.11 45.31
N HIS A 681 -24.68 6.07 44.71
CA HIS A 681 -26.06 5.89 44.25
C HIS A 681 -26.08 4.82 43.16
N HIS A 682 -26.74 3.69 43.44
CA HIS A 682 -27.22 2.76 42.43
C HIS A 682 -28.75 2.82 42.42
N ASP A 683 -29.30 3.11 41.24
CA ASP A 683 -30.70 2.87 40.90
C ASP A 683 -30.96 1.36 40.86
N ASP A 684 -31.96 0.92 41.63
CA ASP A 684 -32.57 -0.41 41.53
C ASP A 684 -33.64 -0.40 40.44
N ASP A 685 -33.67 -1.44 39.60
CA ASP A 685 -34.87 -2.30 39.49
C ASP A 685 -34.61 -3.61 38.71
N SER A 686 -34.97 -4.70 39.40
CA SER A 686 -35.52 -6.00 38.95
C SER A 686 -34.64 -7.14 38.37
N ASP A 687 -34.52 -8.17 39.23
CA ASP A 687 -34.89 -9.59 39.08
C ASP A 687 -33.97 -10.63 38.38
N SER A 688 -33.32 -11.46 39.21
CA SER A 688 -33.72 -12.85 39.56
C SER A 688 -32.56 -13.85 39.67
N ASP A 689 -32.54 -14.53 40.83
CA ASP A 689 -32.08 -15.89 41.20
C ASP A 689 -30.95 -16.57 40.39
N ASP A 690 -29.82 -16.95 41.03
CA ASP A 690 -29.75 -18.20 41.81
C ASP A 690 -28.33 -18.50 42.37
N THR A 691 -28.30 -18.83 43.67
CA THR A 691 -27.48 -19.81 44.42
C THR A 691 -25.93 -19.98 44.28
N THR A 692 -25.28 -19.82 45.45
CA THR A 692 -24.17 -20.61 46.06
C THR A 692 -22.72 -20.47 45.55
N SER A 693 -21.82 -19.93 46.40
CA SER A 693 -21.00 -20.72 47.35
C SER A 693 -19.82 -19.92 47.91
N SER A 694 -19.59 -20.09 49.21
CA SER A 694 -18.57 -19.47 50.06
C SER A 694 -17.18 -20.10 49.86
N LEU A 695 -16.10 -19.33 50.09
CA LEU A 695 -15.05 -19.67 51.06
C LEU A 695 -14.02 -18.55 51.24
N SER A 696 -13.69 -18.36 52.51
CA SER A 696 -12.76 -17.45 53.17
C SER A 696 -11.31 -17.61 52.76
N THR A 697 -10.45 -16.62 53.10
CA THR A 697 -9.46 -16.74 54.20
C THR A 697 -8.35 -15.67 54.13
N LEU A 698 -8.27 -14.88 55.22
CA LEU A 698 -7.12 -14.22 55.88
C LEU A 698 -6.34 -13.08 55.20
N GLU A 699 -6.46 -11.92 55.86
CA GLU A 699 -5.45 -10.86 56.00
C GLU A 699 -4.06 -11.43 56.34
N SER A 700 -3.03 -10.82 55.74
CA SER A 700 -1.71 -10.72 56.35
C SER A 700 -1.12 -9.35 56.04
N THR A 701 -0.93 -8.59 57.11
CA THR A 701 -0.23 -7.32 57.19
C THR A 701 1.26 -7.59 57.35
N GLU A 702 2.10 -7.20 56.39
CA GLU A 702 3.53 -7.04 56.64
C GLU A 702 4.08 -5.73 56.05
N SER A 703 4.55 -4.93 57.00
CA SER A 703 5.37 -3.72 56.93
C SER A 703 6.56 -3.85 55.95
N PHE A 704 6.76 -2.84 55.11
CA PHE A 704 8.02 -2.65 54.37
C PHE A 704 8.82 -1.49 54.97
N ALA A 705 9.96 -1.86 55.54
CA ALA A 705 10.97 -0.99 56.09
C ALA A 705 11.80 -0.29 55.01
N SER A 706 12.27 0.90 55.38
CA SER A 706 13.19 1.78 54.69
C SER A 706 14.46 1.09 54.16
N ALA A 707 14.83 1.38 52.91
CA ALA A 707 16.14 1.06 52.35
C ALA A 707 16.96 2.34 52.15
N SER A 708 18.14 2.37 52.76
CA SER A 708 19.11 3.44 52.78
C SER A 708 19.81 3.64 51.42
N MET A 709 20.15 4.90 51.15
CA MET A 709 21.00 5.37 50.06
C MET A 709 22.36 4.68 50.06
N GLY A 710 22.70 4.04 48.94
CA GLY A 710 24.06 3.64 48.59
C GLY A 710 24.69 4.70 47.69
N GLU A 711 25.85 5.20 48.11
CA GLU A 711 26.71 6.14 47.42
C GLU A 711 27.06 5.66 46.00
N LEU A 712 26.93 6.55 45.01
CA LEU A 712 27.43 6.33 43.65
C LEU A 712 28.62 7.27 43.40
N GLU A 713 29.78 6.66 43.18
CA GLU A 713 31.04 7.29 42.80
C GLU A 713 30.94 7.99 41.42
N SER A 714 31.66 9.11 41.33
CA SER A 714 31.85 9.97 40.15
C SER A 714 32.69 9.31 39.03
N PRO A 715 32.46 9.63 37.74
CA PRO A 715 33.37 9.23 36.68
C PRO A 715 34.48 10.28 36.46
N TYR A 716 35.73 9.82 36.52
CA TYR A 716 36.91 10.58 36.11
C TYR A 716 37.27 10.33 34.63
N ASP A 717 37.85 11.37 34.06
CA ASP A 717 38.47 11.51 32.74
C ASP A 717 39.34 10.34 32.26
N LEU A 718 39.24 10.04 30.97
CA LEU A 718 40.32 9.40 30.21
C LEU A 718 40.51 10.13 28.88
N THR A 719 41.60 10.88 28.80
CA THR A 719 42.23 11.33 27.55
C THR A 719 43.45 10.45 27.25
N ASP A 720 43.54 10.07 25.97
CA ASP A 720 44.67 9.68 25.11
C ASP A 720 45.82 8.77 25.59
N SER A 721 46.15 7.78 24.73
CA SER A 721 47.52 7.43 24.34
C SER A 721 47.56 6.64 23.02
N GLU A 722 48.27 7.20 22.04
CA GLU A 722 49.02 6.62 20.90
C GLU A 722 48.99 5.10 20.66
N ASN A 723 48.39 4.68 19.53
CA ASN A 723 49.02 4.00 18.38
C ASN A 723 48.00 3.60 17.31
#